data_AF-A0A7G8UWZ2-F1
#
_entry.id   AF-A0A7G8UWZ2-F1
#
_cell.length_a   1.000
_cell.length_b   1.000
_cell.length_c   1.000
_cell.angle_alpha   90.00
_cell.angle_beta   90.00
_cell.angle_gamma   90.00
#
_symmetry.space_group_name_H-M   'P 1'
#
loop_
_entity.id
_entity.type
_entity.pdbx_description
1 polymer ?
#
loop_
_entity_poly.entity_id
_entity_poly.type
_entity_poly.pdbx_seq_one_letter_code
_entity_poly.pdbx_strand_id
1 'polypeptide(L)'
;MSLEDHLKLWNHSAIRVLDIRRSRIGPEEKRASFRMPASGFLLIHQGCADIYIDERRHSVRGAYACHAGKGSLLDIVQVREAVQYDLIFYKAAPAPPQRKELAAILKKNNPFQSSYGFVPGYPLVLYAKSEQMLGLWQAPSALDRFHVRALFHQLVYEMLRQVHEQGGTDVYRPDLVARAVRYLKDHYAEPLGLQELAIVLEAGPRQLQRQFKKRHRVGPMEYLIGIRMDQAQAMLTGTQATLREIAEATGYSDSYYFSRAFKKHYGISPLQCRRSCRISASSLSRNPIGEAAKLPYSDVDSANHYQYPSGGEWQVIKRTKSMLAVSLILSLALILGACSGGNGGARSNTNEGASPTSTASPTSTASSTAAPSPAQAEQAGYPVTIKHLKDDIVLEQKPERIAVLDTKFVDQLIALQEQPAGSVTAAGSSEDFPEYLANQLADVKVLGTRDEPNLEAIVAMDPDLIIITGFQEKIYDSVSKIAPTIVLDFDEDWKDTLVTFGKIVGKEQAAADVLKAYQEKVSSLKEKLQAKMNGESIALLRPRDGGIRVHTPDHRTGAILYGDLGLIAPKAVTEVDDTAYQIALEALPGVGADHYFLLTDDMFKEEAEEYQKTETWQSLEPVKHNRIYNVDTTLWIAYYGPIAINMIVDQVGETLLGDH
;
A
#
# COMPACT_ATOMS: atom_id res chain seq x y z
N MET A 1 -21.57 -1.80 12.32
CA MET A 1 -22.64 -2.65 12.92
C MET A 1 -23.46 -1.73 13.81
N SER A 2 -24.79 -1.90 13.90
CA SER A 2 -25.57 -1.13 14.88
C SER A 2 -25.16 -1.56 16.30
N LEU A 3 -25.16 -0.61 17.25
CA LEU A 3 -24.93 -0.93 18.66
C LEU A 3 -25.95 -1.98 19.16
N GLU A 4 -27.17 -1.91 18.65
CA GLU A 4 -28.26 -2.82 18.99
C GLU A 4 -27.93 -4.29 18.66
N ASP A 5 -27.38 -4.56 17.48
CA ASP A 5 -26.95 -5.92 17.08
C ASP A 5 -25.78 -6.41 17.96
N HIS A 6 -24.88 -5.49 18.32
CA HIS A 6 -23.77 -5.78 19.23
C HIS A 6 -24.30 -6.23 20.60
N LEU A 7 -25.23 -5.47 21.18
CA LEU A 7 -25.84 -5.74 22.47
C LEU A 7 -26.68 -7.02 22.46
N LYS A 8 -27.44 -7.28 21.38
CA LYS A 8 -28.19 -8.54 21.21
C LYS A 8 -27.28 -9.75 21.33
N LEU A 9 -26.11 -9.74 20.68
CA LEU A 9 -25.17 -10.86 20.73
C LEU A 9 -24.48 -10.99 22.09
N TRP A 10 -24.07 -9.88 22.72
CA TRP A 10 -23.49 -9.90 24.08
C TRP A 10 -24.48 -10.43 25.12
N ASN A 11 -25.75 -10.05 25.04
CA ASN A 11 -26.79 -10.48 25.98
C ASN A 11 -27.18 -11.96 25.83
N HIS A 12 -26.94 -12.57 24.67
CA HIS A 12 -27.34 -13.95 24.38
C HIS A 12 -26.16 -14.91 24.18
N SER A 13 -24.96 -14.52 24.62
CA SER A 13 -23.76 -15.36 24.55
C SER A 13 -23.27 -15.77 25.93
N ALA A 14 -22.89 -17.04 26.05
CA ALA A 14 -22.14 -17.54 27.19
C ALA A 14 -20.70 -17.04 27.12
N ILE A 15 -20.31 -16.19 28.07
CA ILE A 15 -18.96 -15.62 28.19
C ILE A 15 -18.17 -16.33 29.28
N ARG A 16 -16.93 -16.70 28.94
CA ARG A 16 -15.93 -17.23 29.87
C ARG A 16 -14.65 -16.41 29.78
N VAL A 17 -14.26 -15.76 30.87
CA VAL A 17 -12.94 -15.13 30.99
C VAL A 17 -11.88 -16.23 31.13
N LEU A 18 -10.83 -16.14 30.33
CA LEU A 18 -9.79 -17.16 30.21
C LEU A 18 -8.51 -16.78 30.95
N ASP A 19 -8.10 -15.51 30.85
CA ASP A 19 -6.87 -15.01 31.45
C ASP A 19 -6.93 -13.48 31.58
N ILE A 20 -6.32 -12.93 32.64
CA ILE A 20 -6.17 -11.49 32.87
C ILE A 20 -4.75 -11.25 33.35
N ARG A 21 -4.02 -10.40 32.63
CA ARG A 21 -2.62 -10.10 32.95
C ARG A 21 -2.29 -8.64 32.68
N ARG A 22 -1.39 -8.12 33.51
CA ARG A 22 -0.78 -6.81 33.35
C ARG A 22 0.63 -6.96 32.81
N SER A 23 1.05 -6.07 31.93
CA SER A 23 2.40 -6.04 31.38
C SER A 23 2.86 -4.60 31.16
N ARG A 24 4.17 -4.43 31.06
CA ARG A 24 4.83 -3.17 30.76
C ARG A 24 5.86 -3.42 29.68
N ILE A 25 5.98 -2.50 28.72
CA ILE A 25 6.99 -2.54 27.66
C ILE A 25 7.76 -1.22 27.66
N GLY A 26 9.09 -1.30 27.65
CA GLY A 26 9.99 -0.14 27.57
C GLY A 26 10.43 0.22 26.14
N PRO A 27 10.99 1.43 25.90
CA PRO A 27 11.43 1.88 24.57
C PRO A 27 12.47 0.99 23.87
N GLU A 28 13.31 0.30 24.64
CA GLU A 28 14.39 -0.54 24.10
C GLU A 28 14.03 -2.04 24.05
N GLU A 29 12.83 -2.42 24.50
CA GLU A 29 12.39 -3.80 24.50
C GLU A 29 11.81 -4.19 23.13
N LYS A 30 12.50 -5.11 22.44
CA LYS A 30 11.96 -5.75 21.22
C LYS A 30 11.09 -6.94 21.62
N ARG A 31 9.86 -7.01 21.11
CA ARG A 31 9.04 -8.23 21.14
C ARG A 31 8.70 -8.70 19.74
N ALA A 32 8.56 -10.02 19.62
CA ALA A 32 7.96 -10.67 18.47
C ALA A 32 6.45 -10.45 18.47
N SER A 33 5.86 -10.44 17.27
CA SER A 33 4.43 -10.30 17.06
C SER A 33 3.62 -11.29 17.89
N PHE A 34 2.61 -10.78 18.61
CA PHE A 34 1.80 -11.58 19.51
C PHE A 34 0.51 -12.02 18.79
N ARG A 35 0.43 -13.31 18.44
CA ARG A 35 -0.83 -13.88 17.91
C ARG A 35 -1.82 -14.14 19.05
N MET A 36 -3.00 -13.55 18.96
CA MET A 36 -4.07 -13.67 19.96
C MET A 36 -4.53 -15.14 20.11
N PRO A 37 -4.32 -15.82 21.27
CA PRO A 37 -4.73 -17.21 21.46
C PRO A 37 -6.26 -17.36 21.63
N ALA A 38 -6.91 -16.29 22.05
CA ALA A 38 -8.35 -16.13 22.20
C ALA A 38 -8.72 -14.68 21.93
N SER A 39 -10.01 -14.40 21.78
CA SER A 39 -10.49 -13.02 21.68
C SER A 39 -10.19 -12.29 22.97
N GLY A 40 -9.85 -11.00 22.89
CA GLY A 40 -9.45 -10.28 24.07
C GLY A 40 -9.41 -8.77 23.90
N PHE A 41 -9.38 -8.11 25.05
CA PHE A 41 -9.22 -6.68 25.17
C PHE A 41 -7.80 -6.35 25.60
N LEU A 42 -7.24 -5.30 24.98
CA LEU A 42 -6.01 -4.64 25.39
C LEU A 42 -6.40 -3.26 25.92
N LEU A 43 -6.07 -2.98 27.17
CA LEU A 43 -6.31 -1.70 27.84
C LEU A 43 -4.96 -1.09 28.19
N ILE A 44 -4.60 0.01 27.54
CA ILE A 44 -3.41 0.79 27.84
C ILE A 44 -3.81 1.93 28.76
N HIS A 45 -3.05 2.05 29.85
CA HIS A 45 -3.32 3.03 30.90
C HIS A 45 -2.41 4.26 30.77
N GLN A 46 -1.19 4.05 30.28
CA GLN A 46 -0.17 5.08 30.11
C GLN A 46 0.91 4.63 29.11
N GLY A 47 1.60 5.61 28.53
CA GLY A 47 2.72 5.42 27.62
C GLY A 47 2.45 5.94 26.21
N CYS A 48 3.43 5.76 25.33
CA CYS A 48 3.40 6.26 23.97
C CYS A 48 4.03 5.25 23.02
N ALA A 49 3.25 4.72 22.09
CA ALA A 49 3.70 3.70 21.14
C ALA A 49 2.78 3.65 19.91
N ASP A 50 3.19 2.90 18.91
CA ASP A 50 2.34 2.49 17.80
C ASP A 50 1.92 1.04 17.99
N ILE A 51 0.64 0.77 17.85
CA ILE A 51 0.07 -0.57 18.00
C ILE A 51 -0.45 -1.03 16.66
N TYR A 52 -0.09 -2.25 16.26
CA TYR A 52 -0.69 -2.88 15.11
C TYR A 52 -1.62 -3.99 15.55
N ILE A 53 -2.88 -3.92 15.10
CA ILE A 53 -3.80 -5.04 15.17
C ILE A 53 -3.95 -5.55 13.74
N ASP A 54 -3.48 -6.77 13.52
CA ASP A 54 -3.19 -7.33 12.21
C ASP A 54 -2.19 -6.42 11.46
N GLU A 55 -2.62 -5.61 10.49
CA GLU A 55 -1.72 -4.66 9.81
C GLU A 55 -2.16 -3.19 9.99
N ARG A 56 -3.12 -2.96 10.90
CA ARG A 56 -3.66 -1.62 11.12
C ARG A 56 -2.91 -0.91 12.24
N ARG A 57 -2.33 0.25 11.93
CA ARG A 57 -1.62 1.11 12.89
C ARG A 57 -2.61 1.92 13.74
N HIS A 58 -2.34 1.97 15.04
CA HIS A 58 -3.00 2.81 16.04
C HIS A 58 -1.92 3.59 16.79
N SER A 59 -1.89 4.91 16.59
CA SER A 59 -0.93 5.78 17.28
C SER A 59 -1.46 6.10 18.68
N VAL A 60 -0.79 5.58 19.70
CA VAL A 60 -1.22 5.68 21.10
C VAL A 60 -0.37 6.71 21.84
N ARG A 61 -1.06 7.65 22.47
CA ARG A 61 -0.51 8.68 23.36
C ARG A 61 -1.38 8.73 24.63
N GLY A 62 -0.97 8.03 25.67
CA GLY A 62 -1.74 7.89 26.91
C GLY A 62 -2.70 6.69 26.89
N ALA A 63 -3.93 6.89 27.35
CA ALA A 63 -4.90 5.81 27.50
C ALA A 63 -5.49 5.35 26.16
N TYR A 64 -5.60 4.03 25.97
CA TYR A 64 -6.14 3.43 24.75
C TYR A 64 -6.82 2.10 25.05
N ALA A 65 -7.93 1.81 24.38
CA ALA A 65 -8.62 0.53 24.52
C ALA A 65 -8.88 -0.09 23.16
N CYS A 66 -8.59 -1.38 23.01
CA CYS A 66 -8.93 -2.10 21.79
C CYS A 66 -9.33 -3.55 22.05
N HIS A 67 -10.10 -4.09 21.11
CA HIS A 67 -10.48 -5.48 21.04
C HIS A 67 -9.81 -6.12 19.81
N ALA A 68 -9.34 -7.35 19.96
CA ALA A 68 -8.87 -8.16 18.86
C ALA A 68 -9.42 -9.59 18.96
N GLY A 69 -9.86 -10.12 17.82
CA GLY A 69 -10.36 -11.48 17.73
C GLY A 69 -9.27 -12.52 17.96
N LYS A 70 -9.68 -13.73 18.37
CA LYS A 70 -8.78 -14.91 18.38
C LYS A 70 -8.05 -14.98 17.05
N GLY A 71 -6.73 -15.13 17.03
CA GLY A 71 -5.91 -15.35 15.83
C GLY A 71 -5.36 -14.08 15.18
N SER A 72 -5.87 -12.89 15.55
CA SER A 72 -5.29 -11.61 15.11
C SER A 72 -3.87 -11.45 15.62
N LEU A 73 -3.04 -10.75 14.85
CA LEU A 73 -1.70 -10.33 15.28
C LEU A 73 -1.82 -9.02 16.07
N LEU A 74 -1.05 -8.92 17.15
CA LEU A 74 -0.93 -7.72 17.95
C LEU A 74 0.56 -7.37 18.08
N ASP A 75 0.94 -6.22 17.58
CA ASP A 75 2.29 -5.66 17.73
C ASP A 75 2.22 -4.35 18.51
N ILE A 76 3.17 -4.14 19.42
CA ILE A 76 3.40 -2.85 20.07
C ILE A 76 4.82 -2.46 19.69
N VAL A 77 4.94 -1.45 18.85
CA VAL A 77 6.19 -1.00 18.23
C VAL A 77 6.37 0.51 18.44
N GLN A 78 7.56 1.02 18.08
CA GLN A 78 7.89 2.45 18.21
C GLN A 78 7.54 3.02 19.59
N VAL A 79 7.87 2.25 20.64
CA VAL A 79 7.62 2.63 22.04
C VAL A 79 8.53 3.80 22.38
N ARG A 80 7.94 4.97 22.58
CA ARG A 80 8.62 6.21 22.95
C ARG A 80 8.64 6.40 24.46
N GLU A 81 7.54 6.03 25.11
CA GLU A 81 7.40 6.02 26.57
C GLU A 81 6.90 4.65 27.01
N ALA A 82 7.33 4.21 28.19
CA ALA A 82 6.99 2.88 28.67
C ALA A 82 5.47 2.67 28.72
N VAL A 83 4.98 1.68 27.95
CA VAL A 83 3.55 1.37 27.84
C VAL A 83 3.16 0.35 28.89
N GLN A 84 2.21 0.69 29.75
CA GLN A 84 1.61 -0.25 30.69
C GLN A 84 0.20 -0.60 30.26
N TYR A 85 -0.08 -1.90 30.19
CA TYR A 85 -1.34 -2.41 29.66
C TYR A 85 -1.84 -3.68 30.34
N ASP A 86 -3.16 -3.86 30.30
CA ASP A 86 -3.83 -5.10 30.68
C ASP A 86 -4.32 -5.84 29.44
N LEU A 87 -4.12 -7.15 29.41
CA LEU A 87 -4.70 -8.07 28.44
C LEU A 87 -5.73 -8.96 29.13
N ILE A 88 -6.95 -8.96 28.61
CA ILE A 88 -8.08 -9.72 29.14
C ILE A 88 -8.59 -10.64 28.03
N PHE A 89 -8.35 -11.95 28.17
CA PHE A 89 -8.82 -12.96 27.22
C PHE A 89 -10.15 -13.55 27.62
N TYR A 90 -11.00 -13.80 26.64
CA TYR A 90 -12.28 -14.45 26.85
C TYR A 90 -12.66 -15.36 25.69
N LYS A 91 -13.63 -16.23 25.97
CA LYS A 91 -14.34 -17.04 24.97
C LYS A 91 -15.81 -16.72 25.05
N ALA A 92 -16.40 -16.42 23.90
CA ALA A 92 -17.85 -16.33 23.73
C ALA A 92 -18.36 -17.55 22.98
N ALA A 93 -19.50 -18.07 23.40
CA ALA A 93 -20.25 -19.10 22.69
C ALA A 93 -21.74 -18.73 22.68
N PRO A 94 -22.47 -18.93 21.58
CA PRO A 94 -23.91 -18.71 21.55
C PRO A 94 -24.61 -19.62 22.56
N ALA A 95 -25.55 -19.07 23.34
CA ALA A 95 -26.32 -19.85 24.30
C ALA A 95 -27.42 -20.66 23.57
N PRO A 96 -27.52 -21.99 23.79
CA PRO A 96 -28.62 -22.78 23.25
C PRO A 96 -29.94 -22.54 24.03
N PRO A 97 -31.11 -22.63 23.38
CA PRO A 97 -31.31 -22.86 21.95
C PRO A 97 -30.97 -21.62 21.10
N GLN A 98 -30.22 -21.82 20.02
CA GLN A 98 -29.74 -20.72 19.20
C GLN A 98 -30.87 -20.17 18.32
N ARG A 99 -31.31 -18.94 18.58
CA ARG A 99 -32.31 -18.25 17.74
C ARG A 99 -31.72 -18.01 16.34
N LYS A 100 -32.50 -18.34 15.29
CA LYS A 100 -32.07 -18.18 13.88
C LYS A 100 -31.63 -16.75 13.57
N GLU A 101 -32.32 -15.76 14.13
CA GLU A 101 -31.97 -14.33 14.03
C GLU A 101 -30.56 -14.06 14.56
N LEU A 102 -30.26 -14.47 15.81
CA LEU A 102 -28.94 -14.28 16.41
C LEU A 102 -27.84 -15.02 15.66
N ALA A 103 -28.14 -16.20 15.12
CA ALA A 103 -27.21 -16.94 14.26
C ALA A 103 -26.92 -16.19 12.95
N ALA A 104 -27.92 -15.55 12.35
CA ALA A 104 -27.75 -14.73 11.16
C ALA A 104 -26.90 -13.48 11.46
N ILE A 105 -27.14 -12.80 12.59
CA ILE A 105 -26.32 -11.66 13.02
C ILE A 105 -24.87 -12.11 13.27
N LEU A 106 -24.66 -13.24 13.98
CA LEU A 106 -23.32 -13.80 14.24
C LEU A 106 -22.55 -14.17 12.96
N LYS A 107 -23.23 -14.66 11.93
CA LYS A 107 -22.62 -14.95 10.62
C LYS A 107 -22.24 -13.68 9.89
N LYS A 108 -23.17 -12.73 9.81
CA LYS A 108 -22.98 -11.46 9.11
C LYS A 108 -21.92 -10.58 9.79
N ASN A 109 -21.91 -10.52 11.12
CA ASN A 109 -21.00 -9.66 11.86
C ASN A 109 -20.79 -10.16 13.30
N ASN A 110 -19.63 -10.76 13.57
CA ASN A 110 -19.33 -11.38 14.86
C ASN A 110 -18.55 -10.42 15.80
N PRO A 111 -19.18 -9.84 16.85
CA PRO A 111 -18.55 -8.99 17.86
C PRO A 111 -17.24 -9.56 18.40
N PHE A 112 -17.25 -10.87 18.60
CA PHE A 112 -16.22 -11.59 19.33
C PHE A 112 -15.00 -11.88 18.44
N GLN A 113 -15.09 -11.63 17.13
CA GLN A 113 -13.98 -11.78 16.18
C GLN A 113 -13.59 -10.45 15.53
N SER A 114 -14.41 -9.40 15.66
CA SER A 114 -14.11 -8.07 15.16
C SER A 114 -12.92 -7.45 15.87
N SER A 115 -12.14 -6.62 15.19
CA SER A 115 -11.05 -5.84 15.79
C SER A 115 -11.39 -4.36 15.72
N TYR A 116 -11.26 -3.64 16.84
CA TYR A 116 -11.55 -2.21 16.93
C TYR A 116 -10.73 -1.59 18.06
N GLY A 117 -10.50 -0.28 18.01
CA GLY A 117 -9.80 0.44 19.06
C GLY A 117 -10.15 1.91 19.11
N PHE A 118 -10.06 2.50 20.30
CA PHE A 118 -10.47 3.88 20.56
C PHE A 118 -9.73 4.48 21.75
N VAL A 119 -9.76 5.81 21.83
CA VAL A 119 -9.27 6.57 22.99
C VAL A 119 -10.44 6.77 23.97
N PRO A 120 -10.42 6.14 25.16
CA PRO A 120 -11.54 6.23 26.10
C PRO A 120 -11.74 7.66 26.60
N GLY A 121 -13.00 8.13 26.62
CA GLY A 121 -13.35 9.44 27.18
C GLY A 121 -13.32 9.46 28.71
N TYR A 122 -13.54 8.29 29.33
CA TYR A 122 -13.46 8.09 30.77
C TYR A 122 -12.51 6.92 31.09
N PRO A 123 -11.18 7.10 30.90
CA PRO A 123 -10.21 6.01 30.99
C PRO A 123 -10.06 5.45 32.41
N LEU A 124 -10.26 6.26 33.44
CA LEU A 124 -10.18 5.83 34.85
C LEU A 124 -11.22 4.78 35.21
N VAL A 125 -12.40 4.82 34.58
CA VAL A 125 -13.47 3.85 34.81
C VAL A 125 -13.05 2.47 34.29
N LEU A 126 -12.42 2.42 33.11
CA LEU A 126 -11.91 1.18 32.54
C LEU A 126 -10.73 0.64 33.36
N TYR A 127 -9.81 1.51 33.78
CA TYR A 127 -8.69 1.16 34.64
C TYR A 127 -9.15 0.55 35.98
N ALA A 128 -10.10 1.20 36.66
CA ALA A 128 -10.61 0.70 37.95
C ALA A 128 -11.23 -0.70 37.82
N LYS A 129 -12.00 -0.93 36.74
CA LYS A 129 -12.58 -2.26 36.47
C LYS A 129 -11.50 -3.29 36.15
N SER A 130 -10.52 -2.96 35.32
CA SER A 130 -9.45 -3.91 34.98
C SER A 130 -8.56 -4.25 36.17
N GLU A 131 -8.33 -3.29 37.08
CA GLU A 131 -7.56 -3.46 38.31
C GLU A 131 -8.28 -4.37 39.32
N GLN A 132 -9.58 -4.14 39.56
CA GLN A 132 -10.40 -5.03 40.39
C GLN A 132 -10.44 -6.46 39.84
N MET A 133 -10.64 -6.59 38.52
CA MET A 133 -10.64 -7.89 37.87
C MET A 133 -9.29 -8.61 38.01
N LEU A 134 -8.17 -7.89 37.85
CA LEU A 134 -6.83 -8.45 38.01
C LEU A 134 -6.55 -8.91 39.44
N GLY A 135 -6.96 -8.13 40.45
CA GLY A 135 -6.81 -8.51 41.85
C GLY A 135 -7.56 -9.81 42.19
N LEU A 136 -8.83 -9.90 41.79
CA LEU A 136 -9.66 -11.10 41.97
C LEU A 136 -9.16 -12.30 41.13
N TRP A 137 -8.46 -12.04 40.02
CA TRP A 137 -7.91 -13.10 39.16
C TRP A 137 -6.76 -13.87 39.82
N GLN A 138 -5.97 -13.20 40.67
CA GLN A 138 -4.74 -13.74 41.27
C GLN A 138 -4.97 -14.66 42.47
N ALA A 139 -6.10 -14.54 43.19
CA ALA A 139 -6.44 -15.37 44.35
C ALA A 139 -7.86 -15.95 44.24
N PRO A 140 -8.10 -16.96 43.38
CA PRO A 140 -9.43 -17.21 42.87
C PRO A 140 -10.22 -18.24 43.66
N SER A 141 -11.08 -17.82 44.58
CA SER A 141 -12.22 -18.66 45.00
C SER A 141 -13.25 -18.77 43.86
N ALA A 142 -14.18 -19.72 43.97
CA ALA A 142 -15.29 -19.81 43.03
C ALA A 142 -16.14 -18.52 43.00
N LEU A 143 -16.27 -17.85 44.15
CA LEU A 143 -16.96 -16.57 44.28
C LEU A 143 -16.20 -15.46 43.54
N ASP A 144 -14.87 -15.42 43.66
CA ASP A 144 -14.04 -14.42 42.97
C ASP A 144 -14.10 -14.60 41.45
N ARG A 145 -14.08 -15.85 40.97
CA ARG A 145 -14.26 -16.14 39.53
C ARG A 145 -15.64 -15.70 39.03
N PHE A 146 -16.68 -15.85 39.84
CA PHE A 146 -18.02 -15.34 39.50
C PHE A 146 -18.04 -13.81 39.47
N HIS A 147 -17.39 -13.15 40.44
CA HIS A 147 -17.28 -11.70 40.48
C HIS A 147 -16.48 -11.14 39.30
N VAL A 148 -15.36 -11.75 38.91
CA VAL A 148 -14.62 -11.40 37.68
C VAL A 148 -15.53 -11.45 36.46
N ARG A 149 -16.40 -12.46 36.36
CA ARG A 149 -17.36 -12.55 35.26
C ARG A 149 -18.35 -11.39 35.28
N ALA A 150 -18.85 -10.98 36.45
CA ALA A 150 -19.73 -9.82 36.57
C ALA A 150 -19.02 -8.51 36.17
N LEU A 151 -17.80 -8.28 36.69
CA LEU A 151 -16.98 -7.12 36.36
C LEU A 151 -16.61 -7.08 34.88
N PHE A 152 -16.37 -8.23 34.25
CA PHE A 152 -16.12 -8.30 32.81
C PHE A 152 -17.30 -7.77 32.00
N HIS A 153 -18.55 -8.10 32.36
CA HIS A 153 -19.71 -7.56 31.65
C HIS A 153 -19.85 -6.05 31.89
N GLN A 154 -19.53 -5.57 33.09
CA GLN A 154 -19.49 -4.12 33.35
C GLN A 154 -18.40 -3.42 32.53
N LEU A 155 -17.22 -4.05 32.37
CA LEU A 155 -16.13 -3.51 31.55
C LEU A 155 -16.58 -3.40 30.09
N VAL A 156 -17.15 -4.48 29.53
CA VAL A 156 -17.69 -4.49 28.16
C VAL A 156 -18.77 -3.42 27.98
N TYR A 157 -19.69 -3.29 28.95
CA TYR A 157 -20.70 -2.23 28.94
C TYR A 157 -20.06 -0.84 28.85
N GLU A 158 -19.09 -0.52 29.72
CA GLU A 158 -18.43 0.78 29.69
C GLU A 158 -17.68 1.04 28.39
N MET A 159 -17.03 0.01 27.83
CA MET A 159 -16.37 0.14 26.53
C MET A 159 -17.38 0.46 25.43
N LEU A 160 -18.48 -0.29 25.34
CA LEU A 160 -19.50 -0.08 24.32
C LEU A 160 -20.22 1.27 24.49
N ARG A 161 -20.48 1.69 25.73
CA ARG A 161 -21.07 2.99 26.06
C ARG A 161 -20.18 4.14 25.58
N GLN A 162 -18.89 4.10 25.93
CA GLN A 162 -17.93 5.15 25.53
C GLN A 162 -17.74 5.21 24.01
N VAL A 163 -17.66 4.05 23.34
CA VAL A 163 -17.60 3.99 21.86
C VAL A 163 -18.83 4.64 21.23
N HIS A 164 -20.02 4.43 21.81
CA HIS A 164 -21.26 4.99 21.30
C HIS A 164 -21.39 6.50 21.56
N GLU A 165 -21.10 6.96 22.78
CA GLU A 165 -21.20 8.37 23.18
C GLU A 165 -20.23 9.28 22.42
N GLN A 166 -19.07 8.75 22.02
CA GLN A 166 -18.07 9.48 21.24
C GLN A 166 -18.41 9.58 19.74
N GLY A 167 -19.67 9.36 19.34
CA GLY A 167 -20.11 9.45 17.95
C GLY A 167 -19.66 8.27 17.09
N GLY A 168 -19.34 7.14 17.71
CA GLY A 168 -18.78 5.98 17.03
C GLY A 168 -17.32 6.20 16.68
N THR A 169 -16.41 5.88 17.61
CA THR A 169 -15.03 5.61 17.21
C THR A 169 -15.04 4.45 16.24
N ASP A 170 -14.85 4.73 14.96
CA ASP A 170 -14.33 3.84 13.93
C ASP A 170 -14.48 2.35 14.31
N VAL A 171 -15.74 1.89 14.43
CA VAL A 171 -16.04 0.48 14.66
C VAL A 171 -15.79 -0.18 13.33
N TYR A 172 -14.52 -0.42 13.05
CA TYR A 172 -14.08 -0.92 11.78
C TYR A 172 -14.75 -2.26 11.55
N ARG A 173 -15.53 -2.32 10.46
CA ARG A 173 -16.01 -3.58 9.91
C ARG A 173 -14.81 -4.52 9.79
N PRO A 174 -14.93 -5.81 10.14
CA PRO A 174 -13.86 -6.77 9.99
C PRO A 174 -13.26 -6.66 8.59
N ASP A 175 -11.97 -6.34 8.48
CA ASP A 175 -11.32 -6.17 7.19
C ASP A 175 -11.50 -7.44 6.37
N LEU A 176 -12.21 -7.31 5.24
CA LEU A 176 -12.50 -8.41 4.34
C LEU A 176 -11.21 -9.10 3.90
N VAL A 177 -10.15 -8.32 3.67
CA VAL A 177 -8.85 -8.85 3.26
C VAL A 177 -8.18 -9.59 4.40
N ALA A 178 -8.13 -9.05 5.62
CA ALA A 178 -7.61 -9.75 6.79
C ALA A 178 -8.33 -11.09 7.06
N ARG A 179 -9.67 -11.11 6.97
CA ARG A 179 -10.47 -12.34 7.11
C ARG A 179 -10.09 -13.37 6.05
N ALA A 180 -9.93 -12.93 4.82
CA ALA A 180 -9.55 -13.79 3.72
C ALA A 180 -8.11 -14.31 3.82
N VAL A 181 -7.14 -13.45 4.17
CA VAL A 181 -5.74 -13.86 4.39
C VAL A 181 -5.67 -14.94 5.45
N ARG A 182 -6.42 -14.78 6.53
CA ARG A 182 -6.51 -15.79 7.58
C ARG A 182 -7.09 -17.08 7.06
N TYR A 183 -8.22 -17.03 6.37
CA TYR A 183 -8.84 -18.21 5.80
C TYR A 183 -7.89 -18.95 4.84
N LEU A 184 -7.19 -18.21 3.98
CA LEU A 184 -6.18 -18.75 3.07
C LEU A 184 -5.03 -19.42 3.83
N LYS A 185 -4.56 -18.85 4.95
CA LYS A 185 -3.51 -19.44 5.78
C LYS A 185 -3.97 -20.69 6.52
N ASP A 186 -5.22 -20.74 6.95
CA ASP A 186 -5.77 -21.88 7.70
C ASP A 186 -6.13 -23.05 6.76
N HIS A 187 -6.47 -22.77 5.49
CA HIS A 187 -6.97 -23.75 4.51
C HIS A 187 -6.09 -23.87 3.25
N TYR A 188 -4.81 -23.50 3.31
CA TYR A 188 -3.99 -23.37 2.10
C TYR A 188 -3.83 -24.68 1.29
N ALA A 189 -3.86 -25.84 1.96
CA ALA A 189 -3.67 -27.15 1.34
C ALA A 189 -4.93 -27.71 0.67
N GLU A 190 -6.10 -27.10 0.90
CA GLU A 190 -7.37 -27.56 0.34
C GLU A 190 -7.54 -27.08 -1.11
N PRO A 191 -8.34 -27.77 -1.95
CA PRO A 191 -8.73 -27.27 -3.25
C PRO A 191 -9.63 -26.05 -3.07
N LEU A 192 -9.04 -24.86 -3.16
CA LEU A 192 -9.72 -23.59 -2.94
C LEU A 192 -9.68 -22.74 -4.22
N GLY A 193 -10.85 -22.29 -4.66
CA GLY A 193 -11.04 -21.31 -5.73
C GLY A 193 -11.50 -19.95 -5.22
N LEU A 194 -11.45 -18.94 -6.10
CA LEU A 194 -11.87 -17.58 -5.75
C LEU A 194 -13.37 -17.51 -5.41
N GLN A 195 -14.21 -18.23 -6.15
CA GLN A 195 -15.65 -18.29 -5.90
C GLN A 195 -15.97 -18.91 -4.55
N GLU A 196 -15.27 -19.99 -4.17
CA GLU A 196 -15.46 -20.65 -2.88
C GLU A 196 -15.00 -19.74 -1.74
N LEU A 197 -13.84 -19.09 -1.89
CA LEU A 197 -13.35 -18.10 -0.93
C LEU A 197 -14.34 -16.94 -0.77
N ALA A 198 -14.91 -16.45 -1.87
CA ALA A 198 -15.91 -15.39 -1.88
C ALA A 198 -17.21 -15.80 -1.17
N ILE A 199 -17.70 -17.03 -1.41
CA ILE A 199 -18.88 -17.60 -0.73
C ILE A 199 -18.63 -17.72 0.77
N VAL A 200 -17.48 -18.26 1.18
CA VAL A 200 -17.14 -18.45 2.60
C VAL A 200 -17.01 -17.12 3.33
N LEU A 201 -16.53 -16.09 2.65
CA LEU A 201 -16.38 -14.75 3.22
C LEU A 201 -17.64 -13.89 3.10
N GLU A 202 -18.69 -14.39 2.44
CA GLU A 202 -19.92 -13.66 2.11
C GLU A 202 -19.63 -12.34 1.37
N ALA A 203 -18.69 -12.37 0.42
CA ALA A 203 -18.26 -11.21 -0.36
C ALA A 203 -18.33 -11.45 -1.87
N GLY A 204 -18.45 -10.39 -2.66
CA GLY A 204 -18.40 -10.49 -4.11
C GLY A 204 -17.00 -10.88 -4.60
N PRO A 205 -16.82 -11.82 -5.54
CA PRO A 205 -15.50 -12.21 -6.04
C PRO A 205 -14.67 -11.04 -6.58
N ARG A 206 -15.32 -10.11 -7.31
CA ARG A 206 -14.69 -8.89 -7.82
C ARG A 206 -14.26 -7.93 -6.71
N GLN A 207 -15.12 -7.76 -5.70
CA GLN A 207 -14.83 -6.94 -4.52
C GLN A 207 -13.62 -7.51 -3.76
N LEU A 208 -13.60 -8.82 -3.53
CA LEU A 208 -12.50 -9.50 -2.85
C LEU A 208 -11.18 -9.38 -3.64
N GLN A 209 -11.20 -9.61 -4.96
CA GLN A 209 -10.03 -9.43 -5.82
C GLN A 209 -9.51 -8.00 -5.78
N ARG A 210 -10.40 -7.01 -5.89
CA ARG A 210 -10.04 -5.59 -5.88
C ARG A 210 -9.39 -5.21 -4.55
N GLN A 211 -9.99 -5.62 -3.43
CA GLN A 211 -9.46 -5.31 -2.09
C GLN A 211 -8.13 -6.03 -1.83
N PHE A 212 -7.95 -7.28 -2.28
CA PHE A 212 -6.65 -7.96 -2.21
C PHE A 212 -5.58 -7.28 -3.05
N LYS A 213 -5.87 -6.94 -4.30
CA LYS A 213 -4.92 -6.23 -5.17
C LYS A 213 -4.53 -4.90 -4.56
N LYS A 214 -5.49 -4.16 -4.00
CA LYS A 214 -5.23 -2.88 -3.32
C LYS A 214 -4.29 -3.04 -2.11
N ARG A 215 -4.42 -4.13 -1.35
CA ARG A 215 -3.70 -4.30 -0.07
C ARG A 215 -2.40 -5.10 -0.17
N HIS A 216 -2.41 -6.18 -0.93
CA HIS A 216 -1.29 -7.12 -1.08
C HIS A 216 -0.66 -7.08 -2.47
N ARG A 217 -1.12 -6.20 -3.37
CA ARG A 217 -0.63 -6.04 -4.77
C ARG A 217 -0.86 -7.25 -5.68
N VAL A 218 -1.39 -8.34 -5.13
CA VAL A 218 -1.71 -9.58 -5.83
C VAL A 218 -3.15 -10.00 -5.56
N GLY A 219 -3.73 -10.81 -6.44
CA GLY A 219 -5.06 -11.37 -6.21
C GLY A 219 -5.06 -12.45 -5.11
N PRO A 220 -6.23 -12.81 -4.55
CA PRO A 220 -6.32 -13.81 -3.47
C PRO A 220 -5.73 -15.17 -3.85
N MET A 221 -5.89 -15.59 -5.11
CA MET A 221 -5.35 -16.87 -5.60
C MET A 221 -3.84 -16.84 -5.77
N GLU A 222 -3.29 -15.72 -6.24
CA GLU A 222 -1.83 -15.55 -6.35
C GLU A 222 -1.20 -15.48 -4.95
N TYR A 223 -1.89 -14.82 -4.00
CA TYR A 223 -1.50 -14.81 -2.59
C TYR A 223 -1.48 -16.22 -1.99
N LEU A 224 -2.50 -17.04 -2.28
CA LEU A 224 -2.55 -18.45 -1.87
C LEU A 224 -1.37 -19.25 -2.48
N ILE A 225 -1.04 -19.03 -3.75
CA ILE A 225 0.13 -19.67 -4.38
C ILE A 225 1.39 -19.31 -3.58
N GLY A 226 1.59 -18.05 -3.20
CA GLY A 226 2.71 -17.63 -2.35
C GLY A 226 2.78 -18.41 -1.03
N ILE A 227 1.67 -18.50 -0.29
CA ILE A 227 1.60 -19.28 0.96
C ILE A 227 2.01 -20.74 0.70
N ARG A 228 1.51 -21.36 -0.36
CA ARG A 228 1.84 -22.75 -0.70
C ARG A 228 3.33 -22.92 -1.02
N MET A 229 3.93 -21.96 -1.73
CA MET A 229 5.35 -21.98 -2.07
C MET A 229 6.23 -21.84 -0.82
N ASP A 230 5.87 -20.95 0.10
CA ASP A 230 6.59 -20.78 1.38
C ASP A 230 6.56 -22.06 2.23
N GLN A 231 5.38 -22.69 2.33
CA GLN A 231 5.25 -23.98 3.03
C GLN A 231 6.04 -25.09 2.32
N ALA A 232 6.02 -25.12 0.98
CA ALA A 232 6.80 -26.08 0.21
C ALA A 232 8.31 -25.90 0.43
N GLN A 233 8.81 -24.67 0.46
CA GLN A 233 10.21 -24.37 0.75
C GLN A 233 10.60 -24.86 2.15
N ALA A 234 9.76 -24.60 3.16
CA ALA A 234 9.98 -25.09 4.51
C ALA A 234 10.04 -26.63 4.57
N MET A 235 9.15 -27.33 3.87
CA MET A 235 9.15 -28.79 3.80
C MET A 235 10.35 -29.35 3.02
N LEU A 236 10.76 -28.68 1.93
CA LEU A 236 11.91 -29.07 1.11
C LEU A 236 13.23 -28.98 1.89
N THR A 237 13.33 -28.04 2.82
CA THR A 237 14.53 -27.76 3.62
C THR A 237 14.53 -28.52 4.96
N GLY A 238 13.35 -28.68 5.59
CA GLY A 238 13.21 -29.31 6.89
C GLY A 238 12.97 -30.83 6.88
N THR A 239 12.68 -31.44 5.72
CA THR A 239 12.30 -32.86 5.65
C THR A 239 12.96 -33.60 4.47
N GLN A 240 12.88 -34.94 4.49
CA GLN A 240 13.23 -35.80 3.35
C GLN A 240 12.02 -36.22 2.50
N ALA A 241 10.86 -35.57 2.66
CA ALA A 241 9.65 -35.92 1.93
C ALA A 241 9.87 -35.87 0.41
N THR A 242 9.22 -36.75 -0.33
CA THR A 242 9.25 -36.76 -1.79
C THR A 242 8.56 -35.52 -2.36
N LEU A 243 8.88 -35.15 -3.61
CA LEU A 243 8.19 -34.02 -4.27
C LEU A 243 6.68 -34.25 -4.41
N ARG A 244 6.27 -35.51 -4.52
CA ARG A 244 4.85 -35.89 -4.56
C ARG A 244 4.16 -35.60 -3.23
N GLU A 245 4.73 -36.03 -2.12
CA GLU A 245 4.17 -35.78 -0.78
C GLU A 245 4.11 -34.27 -0.47
N ILE A 246 5.12 -33.51 -0.88
CA ILE A 246 5.14 -32.04 -0.68
C ILE A 246 4.09 -31.37 -1.57
N ALA A 247 3.93 -31.80 -2.82
CA ALA A 247 2.88 -31.31 -3.69
C ALA A 247 1.49 -31.57 -3.07
N GLU A 248 1.21 -32.80 -2.63
CA GLU A 248 -0.06 -33.17 -2.00
C GLU A 248 -0.29 -32.36 -0.70
N ALA A 249 0.72 -32.21 0.16
CA ALA A 249 0.63 -31.44 1.41
C ALA A 249 0.45 -29.93 1.22
N THR A 250 0.77 -29.39 0.04
CA THR A 250 0.60 -27.97 -0.30
C THR A 250 -0.59 -27.71 -1.24
N GLY A 251 -1.41 -28.72 -1.48
CA GLY A 251 -2.65 -28.59 -2.27
C GLY A 251 -2.46 -28.66 -3.78
N TYR A 252 -1.40 -29.32 -4.24
CA TYR A 252 -1.18 -29.66 -5.66
C TYR A 252 -1.38 -31.16 -5.88
N SER A 253 -2.22 -31.51 -6.85
CA SER A 253 -2.45 -32.91 -7.26
C SER A 253 -1.34 -33.48 -8.16
N ASP A 254 -0.58 -32.61 -8.83
CA ASP A 254 0.48 -32.99 -9.76
C ASP A 254 1.84 -32.42 -9.33
N SER A 255 2.78 -33.32 -9.01
CA SER A 255 4.16 -33.01 -8.65
C SER A 255 4.94 -32.27 -9.76
N TYR A 256 4.60 -32.48 -11.03
CA TYR A 256 5.20 -31.80 -12.17
C TYR A 256 4.72 -30.35 -12.28
N TYR A 257 3.41 -30.12 -12.13
CA TYR A 257 2.86 -28.76 -12.08
C TYR A 257 3.42 -27.99 -10.87
N PHE A 258 3.45 -28.62 -9.70
CA PHE A 258 4.08 -28.07 -8.50
C PHE A 258 5.54 -27.65 -8.76
N SER A 259 6.34 -28.52 -9.38
CA SER A 259 7.76 -28.22 -9.64
C SER A 259 7.95 -27.01 -10.56
N ARG A 260 7.07 -26.85 -11.56
CA ARG A 260 7.07 -25.67 -12.44
C ARG A 260 6.63 -24.40 -11.71
N ALA A 261 5.57 -24.48 -10.90
CA ALA A 261 5.10 -23.37 -10.09
C ALA A 261 6.16 -22.89 -9.09
N PHE A 262 6.84 -23.83 -8.43
CA PHE A 262 7.95 -23.54 -7.52
C PHE A 262 9.12 -22.86 -8.23
N LYS A 263 9.53 -23.38 -9.40
CA LYS A 263 10.59 -22.77 -10.19
C LYS A 263 10.21 -21.37 -10.68
N LYS A 264 8.94 -21.14 -11.06
CA LYS A 264 8.43 -19.82 -11.43
C LYS A 264 8.50 -18.84 -10.24
N HIS A 265 8.21 -19.32 -9.03
CA HIS A 265 8.15 -18.47 -7.84
C HIS A 265 9.55 -18.13 -7.27
N TYR A 266 10.45 -19.10 -7.16
CA TYR A 266 11.78 -18.90 -6.56
C TYR A 266 12.94 -18.84 -7.56
N GLY A 267 12.69 -19.01 -8.87
CA GLY A 267 13.71 -19.06 -9.92
C GLY A 267 14.53 -20.35 -9.99
N ILE A 268 14.51 -21.19 -8.94
CA ILE A 268 15.24 -22.46 -8.85
C ILE A 268 14.30 -23.66 -8.71
N SER A 269 14.75 -24.85 -9.12
CA SER A 269 13.93 -26.05 -8.97
C SER A 269 13.82 -26.52 -7.50
N PRO A 270 12.75 -27.22 -7.10
CA PRO A 270 12.62 -27.78 -5.74
C PRO A 270 13.82 -28.61 -5.29
N LEU A 271 14.36 -29.45 -6.18
CA LEU A 271 15.53 -30.29 -5.90
C LEU A 271 16.79 -29.45 -5.71
N GLN A 272 16.95 -28.38 -6.49
CA GLN A 272 18.07 -27.47 -6.33
C GLN A 272 17.96 -26.70 -5.01
N CYS A 273 16.77 -26.23 -4.63
CA CYS A 273 16.52 -25.62 -3.33
C CYS A 273 16.91 -26.57 -2.18
N ARG A 274 16.49 -27.84 -2.24
CA ARG A 274 16.87 -28.88 -1.27
C ARG A 274 18.39 -29.12 -1.22
N ARG A 275 19.07 -29.12 -2.37
CA ARG A 275 20.53 -29.31 -2.45
C ARG A 275 21.29 -28.12 -1.87
N SER A 276 20.87 -26.89 -2.17
CA SER A 276 21.51 -25.68 -1.66
C SER A 276 21.42 -25.55 -0.13
N CYS A 277 20.33 -26.01 0.48
CA CYS A 277 20.19 -26.03 1.94
C CYS A 277 20.86 -27.23 2.63
N ARG A 278 21.31 -28.25 1.88
CA ARG A 278 22.08 -29.38 2.44
C ARG A 278 23.53 -29.00 2.78
N ILE A 279 24.00 -27.80 2.42
CA ILE A 279 25.36 -27.36 2.75
C ILE A 279 25.36 -26.52 4.03
N SER A 280 25.93 -27.16 5.06
CA SER A 280 26.33 -26.68 6.40
C SER A 280 25.46 -27.22 7.56
N ALA A 281 25.46 -28.55 7.71
CA ALA A 281 25.19 -29.18 9.01
C ALA A 281 26.16 -28.69 10.12
N SER A 282 27.29 -28.07 9.75
CA SER A 282 28.27 -27.46 10.66
C SER A 282 27.81 -26.16 11.32
N SER A 283 26.75 -25.49 10.85
CA SER A 283 26.32 -24.18 11.40
C SER A 283 25.06 -24.24 12.27
N LEU A 284 24.40 -25.39 12.40
CA LEU A 284 23.11 -25.52 13.08
C LEU A 284 23.17 -26.11 14.50
N SER A 285 24.36 -26.42 15.02
CA SER A 285 24.51 -26.79 16.42
C SER A 285 25.92 -26.52 16.94
N ARG A 286 26.04 -25.89 18.12
CA ARG A 286 27.31 -25.82 18.88
C ARG A 286 27.69 -27.17 19.52
N ASN A 287 26.75 -28.13 19.60
CA ASN A 287 26.95 -29.48 20.14
C ASN A 287 26.23 -30.52 19.26
N PRO A 288 26.85 -30.99 18.16
CA PRO A 288 26.29 -32.10 17.39
C PRO A 288 26.36 -33.40 18.21
N ILE A 289 25.29 -34.19 18.20
CA ILE A 289 25.19 -35.48 18.92
C ILE A 289 25.91 -36.63 18.15
N GLY A 290 26.56 -36.34 17.02
CA GLY A 290 27.28 -37.35 16.23
C GLY A 290 28.42 -36.77 15.41
N GLU A 291 29.42 -37.61 15.12
CA GLU A 291 30.66 -37.24 14.45
C GLU A 291 30.42 -36.91 12.97
N ALA A 292 30.94 -35.77 12.52
CA ALA A 292 30.77 -35.26 11.17
C ALA A 292 31.63 -36.05 10.16
N ALA A 293 31.12 -37.18 9.68
CA ALA A 293 31.76 -37.94 8.60
C ALA A 293 31.41 -37.35 7.22
N LYS A 294 32.44 -36.89 6.51
CA LYS A 294 32.41 -36.57 5.07
C LYS A 294 31.93 -37.80 4.29
N LEU A 295 30.81 -37.68 3.58
CA LEU A 295 30.44 -38.64 2.53
C LEU A 295 30.77 -38.04 1.16
N PRO A 296 31.66 -38.68 0.37
CA PRO A 296 31.89 -38.30 -1.01
C PRO A 296 30.88 -39.04 -1.88
N TYR A 297 29.88 -38.33 -2.40
CA TYR A 297 29.16 -38.79 -3.58
C TYR A 297 29.23 -37.71 -4.64
N SER A 298 30.00 -38.01 -5.69
CA SER A 298 29.83 -37.38 -6.99
C SER A 298 28.52 -37.90 -7.57
N ASP A 299 27.56 -37.01 -7.84
CA ASP A 299 26.45 -37.31 -8.73
C ASP A 299 26.44 -36.26 -9.84
N VAL A 300 27.15 -36.62 -10.91
CA VAL A 300 26.83 -36.16 -12.26
C VAL A 300 25.54 -36.87 -12.63
N ASP A 301 24.43 -36.15 -12.86
CA ASP A 301 23.80 -36.18 -14.18
C ASP A 301 22.59 -35.23 -14.36
N SER A 302 22.63 -34.61 -15.52
CA SER A 302 21.58 -34.24 -16.48
C SER A 302 20.11 -34.18 -16.04
N ALA A 303 19.56 -32.99 -16.23
CA ALA A 303 18.13 -32.73 -16.32
C ALA A 303 17.53 -33.45 -17.55
N ASN A 304 16.99 -34.67 -17.39
CA ASN A 304 15.89 -35.27 -18.17
C ASN A 304 15.73 -36.77 -17.88
N HIS A 305 15.24 -37.15 -16.70
CA HIS A 305 14.90 -38.56 -16.45
C HIS A 305 13.59 -38.74 -15.70
N TYR A 306 12.46 -38.48 -16.37
CA TYR A 306 11.14 -39.03 -16.00
C TYR A 306 10.28 -39.20 -17.25
N GLN A 307 10.67 -40.14 -18.11
CA GLN A 307 9.75 -40.78 -19.06
C GLN A 307 9.99 -42.27 -18.96
N TYR A 308 9.23 -42.97 -18.11
CA TYR A 308 8.70 -44.32 -18.38
C TYR A 308 7.63 -44.64 -17.32
N PRO A 309 6.38 -44.94 -17.72
CA PRO A 309 5.39 -45.51 -16.84
C PRO A 309 5.54 -47.04 -16.79
N SER A 310 5.21 -47.62 -15.64
CA SER A 310 4.87 -49.03 -15.37
C SER A 310 5.96 -50.10 -15.30
N GLY A 311 5.89 -50.89 -14.22
CA GLY A 311 6.02 -52.35 -14.24
C GLY A 311 7.39 -52.97 -13.99
N GLY A 312 7.54 -53.66 -12.86
CA GLY A 312 8.56 -54.71 -12.70
C GLY A 312 9.16 -54.78 -11.30
N GLU A 313 8.62 -55.66 -10.46
CA GLU A 313 9.34 -56.23 -9.32
C GLU A 313 10.64 -56.89 -9.80
N TRP A 314 11.79 -56.63 -9.16
CA TRP A 314 12.85 -57.62 -8.84
C TRP A 314 13.84 -57.02 -7.83
N GLN A 315 13.92 -57.65 -6.65
CA GLN A 315 14.98 -57.63 -5.64
C GLN A 315 15.16 -59.14 -5.36
N VAL A 316 16.31 -59.81 -5.26
CA VAL A 316 17.65 -59.57 -4.71
C VAL A 316 18.55 -60.70 -5.32
N ILE A 317 19.88 -60.62 -5.45
CA ILE A 317 20.87 -61.15 -4.47
C ILE A 317 22.30 -60.84 -4.92
N LYS A 318 23.09 -60.40 -3.93
CA LYS A 318 24.53 -60.13 -3.88
C LYS A 318 25.42 -61.34 -4.18
N ARG A 319 26.67 -61.03 -4.58
CA ARG A 319 28.00 -61.67 -4.26
C ARG A 319 28.83 -61.76 -5.56
N THR A 320 30.15 -61.61 -5.63
CA THR A 320 31.27 -61.34 -4.72
C THR A 320 32.52 -61.13 -5.59
N LYS A 321 33.43 -60.26 -5.13
CA LYS A 321 34.90 -60.29 -5.29
C LYS A 321 35.53 -60.17 -6.71
N SER A 322 36.58 -59.35 -6.71
CA SER A 322 37.78 -59.41 -7.57
C SER A 322 37.71 -58.72 -8.92
N MET A 323 38.24 -57.48 -8.98
CA MET A 323 39.04 -56.99 -10.11
C MET A 323 40.04 -55.93 -9.61
N LEU A 324 40.96 -56.39 -8.76
CA LEU A 324 42.18 -55.67 -8.36
C LEU A 324 43.27 -55.76 -9.46
N ALA A 325 42.87 -56.06 -10.71
CA ALA A 325 43.77 -56.39 -11.81
C ALA A 325 43.80 -55.33 -12.93
N VAL A 326 42.98 -54.28 -12.87
CA VAL A 326 42.90 -53.26 -13.93
C VAL A 326 43.73 -52.01 -13.60
N SER A 327 44.10 -51.80 -12.33
CA SER A 327 44.90 -50.64 -11.90
C SER A 327 46.42 -50.79 -12.08
N LEU A 328 46.92 -51.97 -12.47
CA LEU A 328 48.36 -52.22 -12.63
C LEU A 328 48.86 -52.09 -14.09
N ILE A 329 47.96 -51.92 -15.05
CA ILE A 329 48.31 -51.87 -16.50
C ILE A 329 48.35 -50.42 -17.02
N LEU A 330 47.77 -49.46 -16.31
CA LEU A 330 47.77 -48.04 -16.72
C LEU A 330 48.91 -47.20 -16.10
N SER A 331 49.68 -47.76 -15.16
CA SER A 331 50.79 -47.09 -14.48
C SER A 331 52.17 -47.37 -15.10
N LEU A 332 52.24 -48.14 -16.19
CA LEU A 332 53.49 -48.51 -16.87
C LEU A 332 53.71 -47.81 -18.23
N ALA A 333 53.01 -46.71 -18.52
CA ALA A 333 53.10 -46.01 -19.82
C ALA A 333 53.52 -44.53 -19.74
N LEU A 334 53.92 -44.01 -18.57
CA LEU A 334 54.21 -42.58 -18.41
C LEU A 334 55.62 -42.22 -17.93
N ILE A 335 56.54 -43.19 -17.86
CA ILE A 335 57.94 -42.89 -17.53
C ILE A 335 58.85 -43.77 -18.40
N LEU A 336 59.36 -43.23 -19.52
CA LEU A 336 60.67 -43.50 -20.13
C LEU A 336 60.82 -42.80 -21.51
N GLY A 337 61.86 -41.97 -21.67
CA GLY A 337 62.38 -41.41 -22.94
C GLY A 337 62.08 -39.91 -23.13
N ALA A 338 62.80 -38.93 -22.58
CA ALA A 338 64.24 -38.63 -22.54
C ALA A 338 64.88 -38.22 -23.89
N CYS A 339 65.38 -36.97 -23.90
CA CYS A 339 66.60 -36.45 -24.54
C CYS A 339 66.59 -35.88 -25.97
N SER A 340 66.93 -34.60 -26.09
CA SER A 340 68.14 -34.01 -26.75
C SER A 340 67.86 -32.53 -27.09
N GLY A 341 68.76 -31.54 -27.06
CA GLY A 341 70.21 -31.47 -26.91
C GLY A 341 70.75 -30.42 -27.90
N GLY A 342 71.42 -29.37 -27.41
CA GLY A 342 72.57 -28.73 -28.10
C GLY A 342 72.38 -27.49 -29.01
N ASN A 343 72.82 -26.33 -28.49
CA ASN A 343 73.90 -25.44 -28.97
C ASN A 343 73.88 -24.74 -30.37
N GLY A 344 74.29 -23.45 -30.39
CA GLY A 344 74.94 -22.79 -31.55
C GLY A 344 74.41 -21.39 -31.91
N GLY A 345 75.25 -20.33 -31.83
CA GLY A 345 74.86 -18.93 -32.08
C GLY A 345 75.58 -18.21 -33.23
N ALA A 346 75.32 -16.91 -33.40
CA ALA A 346 76.12 -15.87 -34.09
C ALA A 346 75.46 -14.48 -33.81
N ARG A 347 76.17 -13.46 -33.27
CA ARG A 347 76.88 -12.32 -33.94
C ARG A 347 76.03 -11.64 -35.03
N SER A 348 75.85 -10.31 -35.13
CA SER A 348 76.67 -9.13 -34.76
C SER A 348 75.86 -7.81 -34.81
N ASN A 349 76.31 -6.79 -34.07
CA ASN A 349 76.30 -5.31 -34.26
C ASN A 349 75.39 -4.68 -35.35
N THR A 350 74.75 -3.52 -35.15
CA THR A 350 75.36 -2.20 -34.83
C THR A 350 74.33 -1.17 -34.32
N ASN A 351 74.76 -0.33 -33.37
CA ASN A 351 74.61 1.14 -33.17
C ASN A 351 73.37 1.90 -33.68
N GLU A 352 72.93 3.03 -33.11
CA GLU A 352 73.19 3.85 -31.90
C GLU A 352 72.06 4.90 -31.96
N GLY A 353 71.45 5.30 -30.84
CA GLY A 353 71.78 6.57 -30.16
C GLY A 353 70.96 7.76 -30.72
N ALA A 354 70.37 8.68 -29.97
CA ALA A 354 70.41 8.96 -28.54
C ALA A 354 69.27 9.95 -28.21
N SER A 355 68.73 9.90 -26.99
CA SER A 355 68.25 11.10 -26.29
C SER A 355 69.46 11.80 -25.66
N PRO A 356 69.45 13.12 -25.38
CA PRO A 356 68.95 13.55 -24.05
C PRO A 356 68.42 15.01 -23.93
N THR A 357 67.56 15.19 -22.91
CA THR A 357 67.51 16.26 -21.88
C THR A 357 67.89 17.72 -22.21
N SER A 358 67.00 18.68 -21.91
CA SER A 358 67.14 19.73 -20.86
C SER A 358 66.36 21.05 -21.12
N THR A 359 65.65 21.48 -20.08
CA THR A 359 65.43 22.83 -19.50
C THR A 359 65.42 24.11 -20.36
N ALA A 360 64.36 24.94 -20.17
CA ALA A 360 64.36 26.40 -19.90
C ALA A 360 63.27 27.22 -20.66
N SER A 361 62.56 28.09 -19.92
CA SER A 361 61.88 29.31 -20.40
C SER A 361 62.89 30.49 -20.43
N PRO A 362 62.63 31.74 -20.93
CA PRO A 362 61.36 32.37 -21.34
C PRO A 362 61.41 33.33 -22.59
N THR A 363 60.23 33.91 -22.94
CA THR A 363 59.98 35.28 -23.48
C THR A 363 59.96 35.61 -25.00
N SER A 364 58.77 36.08 -25.45
CA SER A 364 58.46 37.11 -26.50
C SER A 364 58.58 36.72 -27.99
N THR A 365 57.75 37.10 -28.99
CA THR A 365 56.57 38.00 -29.11
C THR A 365 55.81 37.62 -30.41
N ALA A 366 54.53 38.04 -30.49
CA ALA A 366 53.77 38.48 -31.67
C ALA A 366 52.92 37.45 -32.46
N SER A 367 51.63 37.45 -32.10
CA SER A 367 50.49 37.83 -32.96
C SER A 367 50.11 36.98 -34.17
N SER A 368 49.03 36.21 -34.02
CA SER A 368 47.94 36.18 -35.01
C SER A 368 46.61 35.81 -34.35
N THR A 369 45.67 36.74 -34.48
CA THR A 369 44.26 36.73 -34.10
C THR A 369 43.51 35.52 -34.67
N ALA A 370 42.76 34.79 -33.84
CA ALA A 370 41.64 33.95 -34.25
C ALA A 370 40.58 33.91 -33.14
N ALA A 371 39.33 34.01 -33.56
CA ALA A 371 38.15 34.38 -32.80
C ALA A 371 37.75 33.40 -31.68
N PRO A 372 36.98 33.86 -30.67
CA PRO A 372 36.36 32.97 -29.70
C PRO A 372 35.24 32.15 -30.37
N SER A 373 35.26 30.84 -30.13
CA SER A 373 34.12 29.95 -30.39
C SER A 373 32.90 30.33 -29.55
N PRO A 374 31.69 30.01 -30.02
CA PRO A 374 30.50 30.81 -29.77
C PRO A 374 29.96 30.66 -28.36
N ALA A 375 29.43 31.78 -27.88
CA ALA A 375 28.60 31.91 -26.69
C ALA A 375 27.54 30.81 -26.59
N GLN A 376 27.44 30.26 -25.39
CA GLN A 376 26.18 29.72 -24.87
C GLN A 376 25.10 30.76 -25.12
N ALA A 377 24.04 30.35 -25.81
CA ALA A 377 22.84 31.15 -25.92
C ALA A 377 22.34 31.38 -24.48
N GLU A 378 22.36 32.64 -24.03
CA GLU A 378 21.57 33.09 -22.89
C GLU A 378 20.11 32.73 -23.18
N GLN A 379 19.65 31.61 -22.63
CA GLN A 379 18.21 31.35 -22.51
C GLN A 379 17.70 32.35 -21.48
N ALA A 380 17.03 33.40 -21.96
CA ALA A 380 16.37 34.38 -21.10
C ALA A 380 15.47 33.63 -20.11
N GLY A 381 15.82 33.67 -18.81
CA GLY A 381 15.05 33.04 -17.74
C GLY A 381 15.87 32.24 -16.73
N TYR A 382 17.05 31.70 -17.07
CA TYR A 382 17.83 30.83 -16.17
C TYR A 382 19.15 31.48 -15.72
N PRO A 383 19.71 31.14 -14.53
CA PRO A 383 19.21 30.16 -13.57
C PRO A 383 17.95 30.61 -12.82
N VAL A 384 17.06 29.65 -12.50
CA VAL A 384 15.87 29.87 -11.65
C VAL A 384 15.97 29.10 -10.34
N THR A 385 15.53 29.71 -9.25
CA THR A 385 15.38 29.02 -7.96
C THR A 385 13.94 28.61 -7.77
N ILE A 386 13.72 27.31 -7.58
CA ILE A 386 12.41 26.73 -7.30
C ILE A 386 12.33 26.33 -5.83
N LYS A 387 11.37 26.93 -5.13
CA LYS A 387 11.03 26.54 -3.76
C LYS A 387 10.22 25.25 -3.80
N HIS A 388 10.53 24.33 -2.91
CA HIS A 388 9.80 23.08 -2.78
C HIS A 388 9.90 22.54 -1.34
N LEU A 389 9.20 21.45 -1.01
CA LEU A 389 9.04 20.95 0.36
C LEU A 389 10.34 20.43 1.04
N LYS A 390 11.47 20.43 0.34
CA LYS A 390 12.78 20.08 0.91
C LYS A 390 13.61 21.35 1.06
N ASP A 391 14.66 21.49 0.25
CA ASP A 391 15.48 22.68 0.15
C ASP A 391 15.24 23.34 -1.20
N ASP A 392 15.56 24.62 -1.36
CA ASP A 392 15.45 25.29 -2.65
C ASP A 392 16.38 24.62 -3.69
N ILE A 393 15.87 24.39 -4.90
CA ILE A 393 16.66 23.85 -6.01
C ILE A 393 16.91 24.93 -7.06
N VAL A 394 18.14 24.99 -7.56
CA VAL A 394 18.51 25.89 -8.67
C VAL A 394 18.51 25.07 -9.95
N LEU A 395 17.70 25.49 -10.91
CA LEU A 395 17.75 24.96 -12.27
C LEU A 395 18.61 25.90 -13.11
N GLU A 396 19.73 25.40 -13.62
CA GLU A 396 20.70 26.18 -14.40
C GLU A 396 20.24 26.40 -15.86
N GLN A 397 19.33 25.57 -16.35
CA GLN A 397 18.79 25.61 -17.70
C GLN A 397 17.39 25.01 -17.74
N LYS A 398 16.66 25.23 -18.84
CA LYS A 398 15.35 24.59 -19.06
C LYS A 398 15.49 23.06 -19.09
N PRO A 399 14.70 22.32 -18.29
CA PRO A 399 14.64 20.86 -18.39
C PRO A 399 13.88 20.44 -19.66
N GLU A 400 14.45 19.49 -20.40
CA GLU A 400 13.93 18.95 -21.66
C GLU A 400 13.27 17.57 -21.46
N ARG A 401 13.63 16.82 -20.40
CA ARG A 401 13.18 15.45 -20.13
C ARG A 401 12.59 15.35 -18.72
N ILE A 402 11.40 15.92 -18.56
CA ILE A 402 10.71 15.96 -17.26
C ILE A 402 9.96 14.65 -16.99
N ALA A 403 10.22 14.03 -15.85
CA ALA A 403 9.41 12.94 -15.31
C ALA A 403 8.42 13.48 -14.26
N VAL A 404 7.12 13.20 -14.42
CA VAL A 404 6.08 13.64 -13.49
C VAL A 404 5.44 12.43 -12.80
N LEU A 405 5.61 12.30 -11.49
CA LEU A 405 5.13 11.12 -10.75
C LEU A 405 3.77 11.32 -10.06
N ASP A 406 3.01 12.34 -10.50
CA ASP A 406 1.59 12.51 -10.18
C ASP A 406 0.85 13.14 -11.36
N THR A 407 -0.20 12.49 -11.84
CA THR A 407 -0.99 12.96 -13.00
C THR A 407 -1.60 14.34 -12.80
N LYS A 408 -1.82 14.78 -11.55
CA LYS A 408 -2.25 16.14 -11.21
C LYS A 408 -1.40 17.22 -11.90
N PHE A 409 -0.09 17.00 -11.97
CA PHE A 409 0.85 17.99 -12.46
C PHE A 409 1.12 17.91 -13.97
N VAL A 410 0.67 16.84 -14.62
CA VAL A 410 0.75 16.73 -16.09
C VAL A 410 -0.10 17.82 -16.74
N ASP A 411 -1.30 18.06 -16.21
CA ASP A 411 -2.22 19.12 -16.65
C ASP A 411 -1.55 20.52 -16.66
N GLN A 412 -0.69 20.80 -15.67
CA GLN A 412 0.06 22.06 -15.59
C GLN A 412 1.01 22.26 -16.79
N LEU A 413 1.75 21.21 -17.17
CA LEU A 413 2.64 21.26 -18.34
C LEU A 413 1.85 21.42 -19.63
N ILE A 414 0.77 20.65 -19.78
CA ILE A 414 -0.08 20.71 -20.96
C ILE A 414 -0.69 22.12 -21.12
N ALA A 415 -1.14 22.74 -20.03
CA ALA A 415 -1.68 24.11 -20.04
C ALA A 415 -0.64 25.14 -20.53
N LEU A 416 0.65 24.88 -20.30
CA LEU A 416 1.77 25.67 -20.79
C LEU A 416 2.27 25.23 -22.17
N GLN A 417 1.55 24.36 -22.87
CA GLN A 417 1.94 23.79 -24.16
C GLN A 417 3.30 23.08 -24.09
N GLU A 418 3.54 22.34 -23.01
CA GLU A 418 4.68 21.44 -22.80
C GLU A 418 4.16 20.02 -22.52
N GLN A 419 5.02 19.01 -22.67
CA GLN A 419 4.69 17.62 -22.31
C GLN A 419 5.80 17.03 -21.45
N PRO A 420 5.47 16.22 -20.44
CA PRO A 420 6.50 15.44 -19.75
C PRO A 420 7.03 14.35 -20.67
N ALA A 421 8.31 14.01 -20.54
CA ALA A 421 8.88 12.85 -21.24
C ALA A 421 8.27 11.53 -20.72
N GLY A 422 7.81 11.53 -19.46
CA GLY A 422 7.09 10.40 -18.89
C GLY A 422 6.27 10.77 -17.66
N SER A 423 5.20 10.01 -17.45
CA SER A 423 4.32 10.17 -16.29
C SER A 423 3.80 8.83 -15.79
N VAL A 424 3.37 8.81 -14.53
CA VAL A 424 2.59 7.70 -13.98
C VAL A 424 1.13 7.75 -14.44
N THR A 425 0.42 6.64 -14.33
CA THR A 425 -1.04 6.56 -14.55
C THR A 425 -1.76 5.84 -13.40
N ALA A 426 -3.09 5.74 -13.46
CA ALA A 426 -3.87 5.12 -12.39
C ALA A 426 -3.63 3.60 -12.27
N ALA A 427 -3.52 2.88 -13.40
CA ALA A 427 -3.29 1.43 -13.43
C ALA A 427 -2.04 1.00 -14.22
N GLY A 428 -1.20 1.94 -14.64
CA GLY A 428 0.10 1.68 -15.26
C GLY A 428 0.02 1.37 -16.75
N SER A 429 -1.13 1.60 -17.39
CA SER A 429 -1.30 1.60 -18.85
C SER A 429 -1.32 3.03 -19.41
N SER A 430 -1.01 3.19 -20.70
CA SER A 430 -1.14 4.45 -21.43
C SER A 430 -2.61 4.80 -21.71
N GLU A 431 -3.49 3.82 -21.67
CA GLU A 431 -4.95 4.01 -21.78
C GLU A 431 -5.56 4.62 -20.51
N ASP A 432 -4.80 4.66 -19.41
CA ASP A 432 -5.27 5.14 -18.10
C ASP A 432 -4.94 6.63 -17.83
N PHE A 433 -4.48 7.37 -18.85
CA PHE A 433 -4.36 8.82 -18.72
C PHE A 433 -5.75 9.45 -18.64
N PRO A 434 -5.88 10.63 -17.99
CA PRO A 434 -7.15 11.34 -17.97
C PRO A 434 -7.67 11.56 -19.40
N GLU A 435 -8.92 11.21 -19.65
CA GLU A 435 -9.51 11.23 -21.01
C GLU A 435 -9.34 12.59 -21.70
N TYR A 436 -9.51 13.68 -20.94
CA TYR A 436 -9.36 15.05 -21.42
C TYR A 436 -7.92 15.43 -21.82
N LEU A 437 -6.91 14.64 -21.41
CA LEU A 437 -5.51 14.80 -21.79
C LEU A 437 -5.00 13.71 -22.73
N ALA A 438 -5.77 12.65 -22.99
CA ALA A 438 -5.27 11.43 -23.65
C ALA A 438 -4.61 11.72 -25.01
N ASN A 439 -5.20 12.61 -25.82
CA ASN A 439 -4.65 12.99 -27.13
C ASN A 439 -3.29 13.71 -27.02
N GLN A 440 -3.08 14.48 -25.96
CA GLN A 440 -1.85 15.23 -25.73
C GLN A 440 -0.77 14.38 -25.04
N LEU A 441 -1.13 13.21 -24.52
CA LEU A 441 -0.24 12.31 -23.79
C LEU A 441 0.11 11.03 -24.55
N ALA A 442 -0.25 10.94 -25.84
CA ALA A 442 -0.04 9.75 -26.66
C ALA A 442 1.45 9.30 -26.72
N ASP A 443 2.37 10.26 -26.74
CA ASP A 443 3.82 10.01 -26.81
C ASP A 443 4.51 9.96 -25.43
N VAL A 444 3.74 10.14 -24.34
CA VAL A 444 4.29 10.19 -22.98
C VAL A 444 4.55 8.77 -22.46
N LYS A 445 5.79 8.52 -22.03
CA LYS A 445 6.17 7.21 -21.49
C LYS A 445 5.49 6.94 -20.16
N VAL A 446 4.87 5.77 -20.01
CA VAL A 446 4.27 5.35 -18.74
C VAL A 446 5.34 4.87 -17.77
N LEU A 447 5.39 5.51 -16.61
CA LEU A 447 6.39 5.30 -15.55
C LEU A 447 5.84 4.47 -14.38
N GLY A 448 4.87 3.60 -14.64
CA GLY A 448 4.17 2.81 -13.62
C GLY A 448 2.96 3.55 -13.04
N THR A 449 2.63 3.24 -11.79
CA THR A 449 1.49 3.89 -11.11
C THR A 449 1.97 4.97 -10.16
N ARG A 450 1.07 5.86 -9.75
CA ARG A 450 1.36 6.87 -8.74
C ARG A 450 1.85 6.25 -7.42
N ASP A 451 1.27 5.12 -7.02
CA ASP A 451 1.61 4.37 -5.80
C ASP A 451 2.90 3.56 -5.95
N GLU A 452 3.20 3.09 -7.15
CA GLU A 452 4.37 2.27 -7.46
C GLU A 452 5.04 2.75 -8.76
N PRO A 453 5.77 3.88 -8.70
CA PRO A 453 6.55 4.33 -9.85
C PRO A 453 7.63 3.30 -10.22
N ASN A 454 7.77 3.04 -11.51
CA ASN A 454 8.75 2.12 -12.05
C ASN A 454 10.12 2.82 -12.17
N LEU A 455 10.98 2.62 -11.17
CA LEU A 455 12.31 3.22 -11.13
C LEU A 455 13.19 2.84 -12.33
N GLU A 456 13.08 1.61 -12.84
CA GLU A 456 13.85 1.21 -14.04
C GLU A 456 13.39 1.98 -15.28
N ALA A 457 12.07 2.17 -15.43
CA ALA A 457 11.52 2.95 -16.53
C ALA A 457 11.93 4.42 -16.46
N ILE A 458 12.01 4.98 -15.24
CA ILE A 458 12.49 6.34 -14.97
C ILE A 458 13.97 6.45 -15.34
N VAL A 459 14.84 5.55 -14.86
CA VAL A 459 16.27 5.54 -15.21
C VAL A 459 16.47 5.40 -16.72
N ALA A 460 15.76 4.47 -17.36
CA ALA A 460 15.86 4.25 -18.81
C ALA A 460 15.35 5.44 -19.63
N MET A 461 14.56 6.33 -19.02
CA MET A 461 14.12 7.58 -19.64
C MET A 461 15.13 8.71 -19.43
N ASP A 462 16.20 8.52 -18.66
CA ASP A 462 17.26 9.54 -18.51
C ASP A 462 16.72 10.98 -18.30
N PRO A 463 15.90 11.22 -17.25
CA PRO A 463 15.29 12.52 -17.02
C PRO A 463 16.34 13.53 -16.55
N ASP A 464 16.14 14.81 -16.90
CA ASP A 464 16.92 15.92 -16.34
C ASP A 464 16.20 16.65 -15.20
N LEU A 465 14.91 16.34 -14.98
CA LEU A 465 14.12 16.75 -13.84
C LEU A 465 13.07 15.71 -13.47
N ILE A 466 12.88 15.46 -12.17
CA ILE A 466 11.80 14.63 -11.64
C ILE A 466 10.91 15.50 -10.72
N ILE A 467 9.60 15.44 -10.92
CA ILE A 467 8.62 16.15 -10.10
C ILE A 467 7.77 15.11 -9.35
N ILE A 468 7.74 15.22 -8.02
CA ILE A 468 6.96 14.37 -7.13
C ILE A 468 6.11 15.20 -6.18
N THR A 469 5.20 14.54 -5.46
CA THR A 469 4.47 15.14 -4.32
C THR A 469 4.95 14.54 -3.00
N GLY A 470 4.47 15.08 -1.88
CA GLY A 470 4.64 14.46 -0.56
C GLY A 470 4.15 12.99 -0.49
N PHE A 471 3.24 12.57 -1.38
CA PHE A 471 2.79 11.18 -1.43
C PHE A 471 3.92 10.20 -1.76
N GLN A 472 4.83 10.59 -2.65
CA GLN A 472 5.99 9.78 -3.06
C GLN A 472 7.25 10.09 -2.25
N GLU A 473 7.16 10.80 -1.12
CA GLU A 473 8.33 11.20 -0.32
C GLU A 473 9.20 9.99 0.09
N LYS A 474 8.60 8.82 0.29
CA LYS A 474 9.31 7.58 0.64
C LYS A 474 10.32 7.11 -0.42
N ILE A 475 10.14 7.51 -1.69
CA ILE A 475 11.05 7.15 -2.78
C ILE A 475 11.98 8.31 -3.16
N TYR A 476 11.92 9.45 -2.47
CA TYR A 476 12.72 10.64 -2.75
C TYR A 476 14.22 10.32 -2.87
N ASP A 477 14.80 9.62 -1.90
CA ASP A 477 16.23 9.24 -1.89
C ASP A 477 16.65 8.35 -3.07
N SER A 478 15.69 7.63 -3.66
CA SER A 478 15.94 6.79 -4.82
C SER A 478 15.89 7.60 -6.11
N VAL A 479 14.89 8.48 -6.25
CA VAL A 479 14.70 9.28 -7.48
C VAL A 479 15.67 10.46 -7.56
N SER A 480 16.09 11.04 -6.42
CA SER A 480 17.08 12.13 -6.38
C SER A 480 18.48 11.69 -6.82
N LYS A 481 18.78 10.38 -6.79
CA LYS A 481 20.00 9.80 -7.36
C LYS A 481 19.96 9.67 -8.88
N ILE A 482 18.77 9.77 -9.48
CA ILE A 482 18.56 9.68 -10.93
C ILE A 482 18.71 11.06 -11.54
N ALA A 483 17.99 12.06 -11.01
CA ALA A 483 17.99 13.43 -11.51
C ALA A 483 17.59 14.43 -10.40
N PRO A 484 17.87 15.74 -10.58
CA PRO A 484 17.28 16.80 -9.76
C PRO A 484 15.79 16.54 -9.50
N THR A 485 15.36 16.57 -8.24
CA THR A 485 14.00 16.19 -7.84
C THR A 485 13.32 17.29 -7.04
N ILE A 486 12.21 17.80 -7.59
CA ILE A 486 11.33 18.78 -6.93
C ILE A 486 10.20 18.04 -6.22
N VAL A 487 9.94 18.41 -4.97
CA VAL A 487 8.84 17.88 -4.15
C VAL A 487 7.80 18.98 -3.94
N LEU A 488 6.75 18.98 -4.74
CA LEU A 488 5.68 19.97 -4.63
C LEU A 488 4.65 19.57 -3.58
N ASP A 489 4.01 20.57 -2.98
CA ASP A 489 2.91 20.34 -2.05
C ASP A 489 1.67 19.88 -2.83
N PHE A 490 1.03 18.81 -2.34
CA PHE A 490 -0.17 18.29 -2.93
C PHE A 490 -1.36 19.22 -2.72
N ASP A 491 -1.37 20.00 -1.64
CA ASP A 491 -2.48 20.88 -1.27
C ASP A 491 -2.28 22.34 -1.71
N GLU A 492 -1.14 22.66 -2.36
CA GLU A 492 -0.89 23.99 -2.93
C GLU A 492 -1.92 24.34 -4.02
N ASP A 493 -2.31 25.62 -4.03
CA ASP A 493 -3.26 26.16 -4.99
C ASP A 493 -2.74 25.97 -6.41
N TRP A 494 -3.64 25.61 -7.33
CA TRP A 494 -3.25 25.33 -8.71
C TRP A 494 -2.65 26.54 -9.41
N LYS A 495 -3.03 27.77 -9.01
CA LYS A 495 -2.53 29.03 -9.58
C LYS A 495 -1.06 29.21 -9.23
N ASP A 496 -0.71 28.97 -7.96
CA ASP A 496 0.68 29.02 -7.47
C ASP A 496 1.50 27.88 -8.08
N THR A 497 0.92 26.68 -8.17
CA THR A 497 1.53 25.54 -8.86
C THR A 497 1.82 25.90 -10.33
N LEU A 498 0.88 26.51 -11.06
CA LEU A 498 1.06 26.90 -12.46
C LEU A 498 2.17 27.94 -12.63
N VAL A 499 2.28 28.91 -11.72
CA VAL A 499 3.40 29.88 -11.71
C VAL A 499 4.73 29.16 -11.52
N THR A 500 4.79 28.18 -10.61
CA THR A 500 5.98 27.35 -10.40
C THR A 500 6.35 26.56 -11.65
N PHE A 501 5.37 25.92 -12.31
CA PHE A 501 5.60 25.23 -13.59
C PHE A 501 6.05 26.20 -14.69
N GLY A 502 5.46 27.40 -14.76
CA GLY A 502 5.89 28.46 -15.66
C GLY A 502 7.37 28.78 -15.51
N LYS A 503 7.87 28.91 -14.27
CA LYS A 503 9.31 29.11 -14.01
C LYS A 503 10.14 27.88 -14.39
N ILE A 504 9.68 26.67 -14.07
CA ILE A 504 10.40 25.43 -14.37
C ILE A 504 10.65 25.26 -15.87
N VAL A 505 9.71 25.67 -16.74
CA VAL A 505 9.82 25.52 -18.20
C VAL A 505 10.14 26.81 -18.95
N GLY A 506 10.39 27.93 -18.26
CA GLY A 506 10.67 29.24 -18.86
C GLY A 506 9.48 29.84 -19.64
N LYS A 507 8.26 29.62 -19.14
CA LYS A 507 6.99 30.05 -19.73
C LYS A 507 6.12 30.84 -18.73
N GLU A 508 6.73 31.72 -17.95
CA GLU A 508 6.03 32.55 -16.95
C GLU A 508 4.95 33.45 -17.57
N GLN A 509 5.19 33.98 -18.77
CA GLN A 509 4.18 34.77 -19.47
C GLN A 509 2.98 33.91 -19.89
N ALA A 510 3.21 32.67 -20.36
CA ALA A 510 2.11 31.77 -20.70
C ALA A 510 1.30 31.37 -19.45
N ALA A 511 1.98 31.15 -18.32
CA ALA A 511 1.31 30.92 -17.04
C ALA A 511 0.43 32.12 -16.65
N ALA A 512 0.97 33.35 -16.76
CA ALA A 512 0.22 34.57 -16.49
C ALA A 512 -1.01 34.74 -17.41
N ASP A 513 -0.88 34.41 -18.69
CA ASP A 513 -1.97 34.48 -19.67
C ASP A 513 -3.09 33.47 -19.34
N VAL A 514 -2.74 32.23 -18.95
CA VAL A 514 -3.71 31.21 -18.50
C VAL A 514 -4.46 31.68 -17.25
N LEU A 515 -3.76 32.25 -16.26
CA LEU A 515 -4.38 32.78 -15.05
C LEU A 515 -5.31 33.96 -15.34
N LYS A 516 -4.90 34.86 -16.23
CA LYS A 516 -5.72 36.00 -16.65
C LYS A 516 -7.00 35.53 -17.34
N ALA A 517 -6.89 34.60 -18.29
CA ALA A 517 -8.05 34.04 -18.99
C ALA A 517 -9.02 33.34 -18.02
N TYR A 518 -8.49 32.60 -17.06
CA TYR A 518 -9.30 32.00 -16.00
C TYR A 518 -10.04 33.06 -15.17
N GLN A 519 -9.34 34.11 -14.71
CA GLN A 519 -9.92 35.16 -13.90
C GLN A 519 -11.04 35.91 -14.64
N GLU A 520 -10.84 36.21 -15.92
CA GLU A 520 -11.85 36.85 -16.77
C GLU A 520 -13.10 35.95 -16.90
N LYS A 521 -12.90 34.64 -17.13
CA LYS A 521 -13.99 33.66 -17.21
C LYS A 521 -14.79 33.58 -15.91
N VAL A 522 -14.14 33.36 -14.77
CA VAL A 522 -14.86 33.21 -13.48
C VAL A 522 -15.54 34.50 -13.04
N SER A 523 -14.96 35.67 -13.33
CA SER A 523 -15.58 36.95 -13.00
C SER A 523 -16.88 37.15 -13.80
N SER A 524 -16.86 36.86 -15.10
CA SER A 524 -18.05 36.93 -15.95
C SER A 524 -19.12 35.91 -15.52
N LEU A 525 -18.70 34.69 -15.18
CA LEU A 525 -19.63 33.64 -14.79
C LEU A 525 -20.27 33.90 -13.43
N LYS A 526 -19.49 34.41 -12.46
CA LYS A 526 -19.95 34.77 -11.12
C LYS A 526 -21.13 35.75 -11.15
N GLU A 527 -21.06 36.80 -11.96
CA GLU A 527 -22.16 37.76 -12.10
C GLU A 527 -23.46 37.09 -12.60
N LYS A 528 -23.35 36.22 -13.62
CA LYS A 528 -24.49 35.47 -14.16
C LYS A 528 -25.07 34.49 -13.15
N LEU A 529 -24.21 33.75 -12.45
CA LEU A 529 -24.60 32.78 -11.43
C LEU A 529 -25.30 33.47 -10.26
N GLN A 530 -24.78 34.61 -9.78
CA GLN A 530 -25.43 35.38 -8.70
C GLN A 530 -26.84 35.84 -9.09
N ALA A 531 -27.02 36.34 -10.31
CA ALA A 531 -28.33 36.73 -10.82
C ALA A 531 -29.28 35.53 -10.95
N LYS A 532 -28.77 34.37 -11.40
CA LYS A 532 -29.57 33.15 -11.58
C LYS A 532 -29.97 32.49 -10.26
N MET A 533 -29.03 32.36 -9.33
CA MET A 533 -29.22 31.69 -8.05
C MET A 533 -30.02 32.54 -7.06
N ASN A 534 -30.08 33.86 -7.23
CA ASN A 534 -30.93 34.75 -6.43
C ASN A 534 -30.78 34.55 -4.89
N GLY A 535 -29.56 34.30 -4.43
CA GLY A 535 -29.26 34.05 -3.01
C GLY A 535 -29.45 32.60 -2.53
N GLU A 536 -29.88 31.68 -3.39
CA GLU A 536 -29.99 30.25 -3.10
C GLU A 536 -28.60 29.61 -2.89
N SER A 537 -28.54 28.69 -1.94
CA SER A 537 -27.34 27.99 -1.51
C SER A 537 -27.14 26.65 -2.22
N ILE A 538 -25.89 26.20 -2.31
CA ILE A 538 -25.53 24.93 -2.96
C ILE A 538 -24.46 24.17 -2.18
N ALA A 539 -24.63 22.86 -2.00
CA ALA A 539 -23.62 22.00 -1.38
C ALA A 539 -23.08 20.94 -2.35
N LEU A 540 -21.81 20.58 -2.18
CA LEU A 540 -21.13 19.52 -2.93
C LEU A 540 -21.13 18.22 -2.10
N LEU A 541 -21.90 17.24 -2.55
CA LEU A 541 -22.12 15.96 -1.89
C LEU A 541 -21.37 14.84 -2.60
N ARG A 542 -20.71 13.98 -1.84
CA ARG A 542 -20.05 12.77 -2.35
C ARG A 542 -20.47 11.53 -1.55
N PRO A 543 -21.33 10.67 -2.10
CA PRO A 543 -21.62 9.36 -1.52
C PRO A 543 -20.35 8.52 -1.36
N ARG A 544 -20.25 7.81 -0.24
CA ARG A 544 -19.14 6.92 0.14
C ARG A 544 -19.69 5.71 0.90
N ASP A 545 -18.85 4.69 1.11
CA ASP A 545 -19.23 3.60 2.01
C ASP A 545 -19.52 4.14 3.42
N GLY A 546 -20.74 3.93 3.89
CA GLY A 546 -21.18 4.32 5.23
C GLY A 546 -21.59 5.79 5.38
N GLY A 547 -21.81 6.55 4.30
CA GLY A 547 -22.43 7.86 4.40
C GLY A 547 -22.17 8.79 3.21
N ILE A 548 -22.40 10.08 3.42
CA ILE A 548 -22.20 11.14 2.45
C ILE A 548 -21.10 12.06 2.98
N ARG A 549 -20.06 12.29 2.18
CA ARG A 549 -19.04 13.29 2.45
C ARG A 549 -19.50 14.63 1.87
N VAL A 550 -19.52 15.67 2.69
CA VAL A 550 -19.88 17.03 2.29
C VAL A 550 -18.60 17.85 2.21
N HIS A 551 -18.34 18.48 1.06
CA HIS A 551 -17.14 19.27 0.83
C HIS A 551 -17.35 20.75 1.21
N THR A 552 -16.39 21.31 1.94
CA THR A 552 -16.43 22.70 2.44
C THR A 552 -15.66 23.64 1.49
N PRO A 553 -15.70 24.97 1.71
CA PRO A 553 -14.88 25.92 0.98
C PRO A 553 -13.37 25.68 1.07
N ASP A 554 -12.89 25.01 2.13
CA ASP A 554 -11.47 24.72 2.31
C ASP A 554 -11.01 23.56 1.41
N HIS A 555 -11.93 22.75 0.88
CA HIS A 555 -11.58 21.80 -0.17
C HIS A 555 -11.34 22.53 -1.49
N ARG A 556 -10.31 22.13 -2.23
CA ARG A 556 -9.94 22.68 -3.54
C ARG A 556 -11.11 22.96 -4.52
N THR A 557 -12.04 22.03 -4.66
CA THR A 557 -13.23 22.20 -5.51
C THR A 557 -14.25 23.15 -4.87
N GLY A 558 -14.37 23.12 -3.54
CA GLY A 558 -15.20 24.08 -2.81
C GLY A 558 -14.66 25.50 -2.91
N ALA A 559 -13.34 25.71 -2.89
CA ALA A 559 -12.71 27.00 -3.12
C ALA A 559 -13.06 27.57 -4.50
N ILE A 560 -13.16 26.72 -5.53
CA ILE A 560 -13.62 27.15 -6.87
C ILE A 560 -15.11 27.54 -6.83
N LEU A 561 -15.97 26.68 -6.27
CA LEU A 561 -17.42 26.93 -6.24
C LEU A 561 -17.78 28.18 -5.42
N TYR A 562 -17.23 28.29 -4.22
CA TYR A 562 -17.63 29.29 -3.22
C TYR A 562 -16.74 30.54 -3.24
N GLY A 563 -15.45 30.38 -3.54
CA GLY A 563 -14.51 31.49 -3.66
C GLY A 563 -14.57 32.12 -5.04
N ASP A 564 -14.11 31.38 -6.07
CA ASP A 564 -13.92 31.92 -7.42
C ASP A 564 -15.26 32.23 -8.10
N LEU A 565 -16.21 31.29 -8.10
CA LEU A 565 -17.54 31.46 -8.71
C LEU A 565 -18.55 32.17 -7.81
N GLY A 566 -18.24 32.31 -6.52
CA GLY A 566 -19.09 33.05 -5.57
C GLY A 566 -20.46 32.44 -5.31
N LEU A 567 -20.62 31.13 -5.49
CA LEU A 567 -21.82 30.41 -5.06
C LEU A 567 -21.91 30.44 -3.52
N ILE A 568 -23.13 30.39 -2.99
CA ILE A 568 -23.34 30.45 -1.55
C ILE A 568 -23.31 29.04 -0.96
N ALA A 569 -22.34 28.75 -0.11
CA ALA A 569 -22.35 27.55 0.71
C ALA A 569 -23.39 27.70 1.85
N PRO A 570 -24.14 26.63 2.21
CA PRO A 570 -25.01 26.68 3.36
C PRO A 570 -24.20 26.80 4.66
N LYS A 571 -24.80 27.40 5.69
CA LYS A 571 -24.13 27.70 6.97
C LYS A 571 -23.48 26.47 7.62
N ALA A 572 -24.17 25.33 7.57
CA ALA A 572 -23.67 24.05 8.10
C ALA A 572 -22.36 23.58 7.42
N VAL A 573 -22.10 24.02 6.20
CA VAL A 573 -20.89 23.69 5.43
C VAL A 573 -19.76 24.70 5.71
N THR A 574 -20.09 25.96 6.01
CA THR A 574 -19.09 27.02 6.30
C THR A 574 -18.59 27.02 7.75
N GLU A 575 -19.30 26.38 8.68
CA GLU A 575 -18.92 26.33 10.10
C GLU A 575 -17.92 25.22 10.44
N VAL A 576 -17.51 24.42 9.45
CA VAL A 576 -16.57 23.30 9.62
C VAL A 576 -15.18 23.74 9.19
N ASP A 577 -14.23 23.71 10.13
CA ASP A 577 -12.80 23.98 9.93
C ASP A 577 -12.06 22.72 9.48
N ASP A 578 -12.47 22.17 8.34
CA ASP A 578 -11.84 21.05 7.62
C ASP A 578 -12.33 21.08 6.16
N THR A 579 -11.59 20.47 5.25
CA THR A 579 -11.93 20.32 3.82
C THR A 579 -13.25 19.58 3.56
N ALA A 580 -13.66 18.71 4.48
CA ALA A 580 -14.91 17.98 4.36
C ALA A 580 -15.28 17.29 5.67
N TYR A 581 -16.56 16.96 5.83
CA TYR A 581 -17.07 16.14 6.92
C TYR A 581 -17.97 15.02 6.40
N GLN A 582 -18.14 13.96 7.19
CA GLN A 582 -18.96 12.81 6.82
C GLN A 582 -20.24 12.79 7.65
N ILE A 583 -21.37 12.56 6.96
CA ILE A 583 -22.70 12.45 7.57
C ILE A 583 -23.37 11.15 7.14
N ALA A 584 -24.30 10.65 7.97
CA ALA A 584 -25.26 9.66 7.52
C ALA A 584 -26.35 10.32 6.66
N LEU A 585 -27.08 9.53 5.87
CA LEU A 585 -28.15 10.02 5.00
C LEU A 585 -29.26 10.74 5.79
N GLU A 586 -29.56 10.24 6.99
CA GLU A 586 -30.55 10.78 7.91
C GLU A 586 -30.21 12.19 8.40
N ALA A 587 -28.94 12.57 8.35
CA ALA A 587 -28.46 13.90 8.73
C ALA A 587 -28.39 14.88 7.54
N LEU A 588 -28.63 14.40 6.30
CA LEU A 588 -28.60 15.25 5.09
C LEU A 588 -29.57 16.44 5.14
N PRO A 589 -30.79 16.35 5.71
CA PRO A 589 -31.65 17.53 5.89
C PRO A 589 -30.99 18.67 6.67
N GLY A 590 -30.04 18.35 7.58
CA GLY A 590 -29.29 19.33 8.36
C GLY A 590 -28.23 20.11 7.57
N VAL A 591 -27.84 19.65 6.37
CA VAL A 591 -26.96 20.41 5.47
C VAL A 591 -27.68 21.65 4.95
N GLY A 592 -28.98 21.52 4.66
CA GLY A 592 -29.88 22.65 4.41
C GLY A 592 -29.52 23.51 3.19
N ALA A 593 -29.05 22.91 2.09
CA ALA A 593 -28.82 23.64 0.84
C ALA A 593 -30.06 23.63 -0.07
N ASP A 594 -30.21 24.68 -0.87
CA ASP A 594 -31.29 24.80 -1.86
C ASP A 594 -31.02 23.98 -3.13
N HIS A 595 -29.75 23.67 -3.39
CA HIS A 595 -29.25 22.87 -4.51
C HIS A 595 -28.15 21.91 -4.05
N TYR A 596 -27.99 20.79 -4.77
CA TYR A 596 -26.87 19.87 -4.55
C TYR A 596 -26.15 19.53 -5.86
N PHE A 597 -24.83 19.68 -5.87
CA PHE A 597 -23.99 18.90 -6.77
C PHE A 597 -23.75 17.53 -6.14
N LEU A 598 -24.11 16.47 -6.86
CA LEU A 598 -23.94 15.08 -6.43
C LEU A 598 -22.83 14.43 -7.24
N LEU A 599 -21.71 14.16 -6.57
CA LEU A 599 -20.57 13.48 -7.14
C LEU A 599 -20.89 12.00 -7.34
N THR A 600 -20.81 11.54 -8.58
CA THR A 600 -21.05 10.14 -8.96
C THR A 600 -19.78 9.53 -9.53
N ASP A 601 -19.48 8.28 -9.16
CA ASP A 601 -18.45 7.44 -9.79
C ASP A 601 -18.93 6.00 -9.82
N ASP A 602 -18.35 5.17 -10.69
CA ASP A 602 -18.69 3.75 -10.81
C ASP A 602 -18.45 2.95 -9.52
N MET A 603 -17.61 3.46 -8.60
CA MET A 603 -17.30 2.78 -7.35
C MET A 603 -18.42 2.89 -6.32
N PHE A 604 -19.15 4.01 -6.29
CA PHE A 604 -20.20 4.32 -5.32
C PHE A 604 -21.56 4.60 -5.97
N LYS A 605 -21.70 4.26 -7.26
CA LYS A 605 -22.94 4.46 -8.02
C LYS A 605 -24.13 3.72 -7.41
N GLU A 606 -23.95 2.45 -7.06
CA GLU A 606 -25.02 1.64 -6.47
C GLU A 606 -25.47 2.22 -5.12
N GLU A 607 -24.53 2.62 -4.25
CA GLU A 607 -24.82 3.26 -2.98
C GLU A 607 -25.53 4.62 -3.16
N ALA A 608 -25.10 5.42 -4.12
CA ALA A 608 -25.75 6.68 -4.46
C ALA A 608 -27.19 6.46 -4.95
N GLU A 609 -27.41 5.45 -5.81
CA GLU A 609 -28.74 5.07 -6.28
C GLU A 609 -29.62 4.50 -5.16
N GLU A 610 -29.06 3.78 -4.20
CA GLU A 610 -29.77 3.29 -3.02
C GLU A 610 -30.24 4.45 -2.13
N TYR A 611 -29.37 5.43 -1.86
CA TYR A 611 -29.74 6.62 -1.09
C TYR A 611 -30.90 7.36 -1.74
N GLN A 612 -30.89 7.50 -3.06
CA GLN A 612 -31.94 8.16 -3.83
C GLN A 612 -33.32 7.47 -3.76
N LYS A 613 -33.36 6.18 -3.42
CA LYS A 613 -34.60 5.39 -3.25
C LYS A 613 -35.24 5.56 -1.87
N THR A 614 -34.53 6.15 -0.91
CA THR A 614 -35.01 6.29 0.47
C THR A 614 -36.02 7.44 0.61
N GLU A 615 -36.93 7.31 1.57
CA GLU A 615 -37.88 8.38 1.92
C GLU A 615 -37.16 9.65 2.41
N THR A 616 -36.05 9.49 3.14
CA THR A 616 -35.22 10.60 3.60
C THR A 616 -34.70 11.44 2.44
N TRP A 617 -34.18 10.81 1.38
CA TRP A 617 -33.72 11.54 0.20
C TRP A 617 -34.89 12.18 -0.56
N GLN A 618 -35.95 11.40 -0.83
CA GLN A 618 -37.10 11.87 -1.60
C GLN A 618 -37.87 13.01 -0.91
N SER A 619 -37.76 13.13 0.41
CA SER A 619 -38.41 14.19 1.18
C SER A 619 -37.66 15.52 1.16
N LEU A 620 -36.41 15.58 0.67
CA LEU A 620 -35.63 16.81 0.57
C LEU A 620 -36.23 17.80 -0.44
N GLU A 621 -36.33 19.06 -0.05
CA GLU A 621 -36.80 20.14 -0.94
C GLU A 621 -36.02 20.26 -2.27
N PRO A 622 -34.66 20.24 -2.29
CA PRO A 622 -33.92 20.24 -3.56
C PRO A 622 -34.24 19.03 -4.45
N VAL A 623 -34.59 17.88 -3.87
CA VAL A 623 -34.98 16.69 -4.66
C VAL A 623 -36.35 16.89 -5.29
N LYS A 624 -37.34 17.39 -4.53
CA LYS A 624 -38.69 17.67 -5.06
C LYS A 624 -38.71 18.70 -6.18
N HIS A 625 -37.75 19.63 -6.17
CA HIS A 625 -37.64 20.71 -7.15
C HIS A 625 -36.64 20.42 -8.29
N ASN A 626 -36.14 19.19 -8.41
CA ASN A 626 -35.14 18.80 -9.43
C ASN A 626 -33.86 19.65 -9.42
N ARG A 627 -33.36 19.97 -8.22
CA ARG A 627 -32.16 20.78 -7.97
C ARG A 627 -30.96 19.92 -7.54
N ILE A 628 -30.89 18.71 -8.07
CA ILE A 628 -29.78 17.77 -7.89
C ILE A 628 -29.05 17.63 -9.22
N TYR A 629 -27.76 17.92 -9.22
CA TYR A 629 -26.93 17.95 -10.40
C TYR A 629 -25.83 16.90 -10.29
N ASN A 630 -25.93 15.84 -11.08
CA ASN A 630 -24.92 14.78 -11.07
C ASN A 630 -23.67 15.26 -11.81
N VAL A 631 -22.51 15.08 -11.17
CA VAL A 631 -21.20 15.47 -11.72
C VAL A 631 -20.19 14.34 -11.54
N ASP A 632 -19.26 14.21 -12.49
CA ASP A 632 -18.26 13.15 -12.45
C ASP A 632 -17.26 13.38 -11.32
N THR A 633 -17.11 12.38 -10.44
CA THR A 633 -16.22 12.49 -9.28
C THR A 633 -14.76 12.53 -9.68
N THR A 634 -14.38 11.87 -10.78
CA THR A 634 -12.98 11.80 -11.21
C THR A 634 -12.51 13.18 -11.63
N LEU A 635 -13.26 13.87 -12.49
CA LEU A 635 -13.01 15.24 -12.90
C LEU A 635 -13.04 16.20 -11.71
N TRP A 636 -14.09 16.14 -10.88
CA TRP A 636 -14.32 17.15 -9.85
C TRP A 636 -13.45 16.99 -8.60
N ILE A 637 -12.93 15.78 -8.34
CA ILE A 637 -12.12 15.50 -7.14
C ILE A 637 -10.72 15.02 -7.49
N ALA A 638 -10.53 14.11 -8.44
CA ALA A 638 -9.22 13.48 -8.66
C ALA A 638 -8.29 14.35 -9.51
N TYR A 639 -8.81 15.09 -10.49
CA TYR A 639 -8.02 15.94 -11.37
C TYR A 639 -7.98 17.38 -10.86
N TYR A 640 -6.79 17.99 -10.93
CA TYR A 640 -6.58 19.34 -10.41
C TYR A 640 -5.41 20.04 -11.10
N GLY A 641 -5.66 20.47 -12.33
CA GLY A 641 -4.83 21.43 -13.06
C GLY A 641 -5.69 22.42 -13.85
N PRO A 642 -5.06 23.39 -14.54
CA PRO A 642 -5.77 24.49 -15.17
C PRO A 642 -6.86 24.05 -16.14
N ILE A 643 -6.63 22.97 -16.89
CA ILE A 643 -7.57 22.45 -17.89
C ILE A 643 -8.77 21.82 -17.19
N ALA A 644 -8.54 20.86 -16.27
CA ALA A 644 -9.63 20.23 -15.51
C ALA A 644 -10.47 21.26 -14.75
N ILE A 645 -9.83 22.26 -14.13
CA ILE A 645 -10.53 23.30 -13.38
C ILE A 645 -11.39 24.17 -14.29
N ASN A 646 -10.91 24.51 -15.49
CA ASN A 646 -11.73 25.20 -16.48
C ASN A 646 -12.94 24.36 -16.90
N MET A 647 -12.78 23.04 -17.08
CA MET A 647 -13.91 22.15 -17.39
C MET A 647 -14.94 22.12 -16.26
N ILE A 648 -14.51 22.10 -14.99
CA ILE A 648 -15.43 22.20 -13.84
C ILE A 648 -16.18 23.53 -13.86
N VAL A 649 -15.49 24.65 -14.10
CA VAL A 649 -16.10 25.99 -14.21
C VAL A 649 -17.14 26.04 -15.33
N ASP A 650 -16.79 25.51 -16.51
CA ASP A 650 -17.68 25.48 -17.67
C ASP A 650 -18.91 24.62 -17.36
N GLN A 651 -18.73 23.43 -16.77
CA GLN A 651 -19.82 22.54 -16.37
C GLN A 651 -20.75 23.17 -15.33
N VAL A 652 -20.21 23.94 -14.37
CA VAL A 652 -21.04 24.68 -13.39
C VAL A 652 -21.90 25.72 -14.11
N GLY A 653 -21.31 26.47 -15.05
CA GLY A 653 -22.02 27.46 -15.84
C GLY A 653 -23.15 26.85 -16.67
N GLU A 654 -22.85 25.80 -17.43
CA GLU A 654 -23.82 25.05 -18.24
C GLU A 654 -24.97 24.53 -17.38
N THR A 655 -24.64 23.89 -16.26
CA THR A 655 -25.61 23.23 -15.38
C THR A 655 -26.57 24.22 -14.71
N LEU A 656 -26.06 25.36 -14.22
CA LEU A 656 -26.86 26.29 -13.44
C LEU A 656 -27.54 27.37 -14.30
N LEU A 657 -26.93 27.79 -15.41
CA LEU A 657 -27.53 28.81 -16.29
C LEU A 657 -28.53 28.21 -17.28
N GLY A 658 -28.30 26.98 -17.74
CA GLY A 658 -29.16 26.28 -18.70
C GLY A 658 -28.90 26.62 -20.16
N ASP A 659 -27.68 27.07 -20.49
CA ASP A 659 -27.26 27.32 -21.87
C ASP A 659 -26.90 25.96 -22.52
N HIS A 660 -27.80 25.43 -23.35
CA HIS A 660 -27.56 24.34 -24.31
C HIS A 660 -27.69 24.86 -25.73
#